data_AF-A0A8U7N8E2-F1
#
_entry.id   AF-A0A8U7N8E2-F1
#
_cell.length_a   1.000
_cell.length_b   1.000
_cell.length_c   1.000
_cell.angle_alpha   90.00
_cell.angle_beta   90.00
_cell.angle_gamma   90.00
#
_symmetry.space_group_name_H-M   'P 1'
#
loop_
_entity.id
_entity.type
_entity.pdbx_description
1 polymer ?
#
loop_
_entity_poly.entity_id
_entity_poly.type
_entity_poly.pdbx_seq_one_letter_code
_entity_poly.pdbx_strand_id
1 'polypeptide(L)'
;MASEEASLRALESLMTEFFHNCTTNERKREIEELLNNFAQQIGAWRFCLYFLSSTRNDYVMMYSLTVFENLINKMWLGVPSQDKMEIRSCLPKLLLAHHKTLPYFIRNKLCKVIVDIGRQDWPMFYHDFFTNILQLIQSPVTTPLGLIMLKTTSEELACPREDLSVARKEELRKLLLDQVQTVLGLLTGDLLSSLLQSPSAAKLLNQPIPILDTDSEYICSLALECLAHLFSWIPLSTSITPSLLTTIFHFARFGCDTRARKMSSVNGSSHNSVLGQERGRLGVLAMACINELMSKNCVPMEFEEYLLRMFQQTFYLLQKITKENNAHTVKSRLEELDESYIEKFTDFLRLFVSVHLRRIESYSQFPVVEFLALLFKYTFHQPTHEGYFSCLDIWTLFLDYLTSKIKSRLADKEAVLNRYEDALVLLLTEVLNRIQFRYNQAQLEELDDETLDDDQQTEWQRYLRQSLEVVAKVMELLPTHAFSTLFPVLQDNLEVYLGLQQFVVTSGTGHRLNITAENDCRRLHCSLRDLSSLLQAVGRLAEYFTGDVFAARFNDALTVVERLVKVTLYGSQIKLYNIETAVPSVLKPDLIDVHAQSLAALQAYAHWLAQFYSEVHRQNPEQFISLVSTALEAITPLISSKVQEKLLLSACHLLVSLATTVRPVFLISIPAVQKVFNRITDTSAQRLPDKAQVLVCRALSNVLLLPWPNLPESEQQWAVRSTNHASLVSALTRDYRQLKATASLPQRKVQLEDTKVIIHQTLSVLEDIVESISGESTKSRQICYQSLQESVQVSLALFPAFIHQSDVTDEMLSFFLTLFQGLRVQMGVPFTEQIIQTFLNMFTREQLAESILHEGSTGCRVVEKFLKILQVVVQEPGQVFKPFLPSVISLCMEQVYPIIAERSSPDVKAELFELLFRVLHHNWRYFFKSSVLASVQRGVAEEQMENEAQFSAIMQAFGQSFLQPDIHLFKQNLFYLETLNTKQKLYHKKIFRTTMLFQFVNVLLQVLVHKSHDLLQEEIGIATYNMASVDFDGFYSAFLPEFLASCDGVDSNQKNVLGRNFKMDRVRRGAAAEQDSRDAQNVLEGSWECLQAEPFVPKASTLSNPQPRISHCREQSCHLIPQVQDALGVRECFLEEVFIGIG
;
A
#
# COMPACT_ATOMS: atom_id res chain seq x y z
N MET A 1 23.32 -44.12 -37.96
CA MET A 1 24.77 -43.80 -37.96
C MET A 1 25.13 -42.68 -38.95
N ALA A 2 25.23 -42.89 -40.28
CA ALA A 2 25.67 -41.81 -41.20
C ALA A 2 24.76 -40.55 -41.23
N SER A 3 23.46 -40.69 -40.92
CA SER A 3 22.51 -39.57 -40.86
C SER A 3 22.57 -38.78 -39.54
N GLU A 4 22.84 -39.42 -38.40
CA GLU A 4 22.80 -38.75 -37.08
C GLU A 4 24.06 -37.94 -36.83
N GLU A 5 25.22 -38.44 -37.26
CA GLU A 5 26.50 -37.74 -37.13
C GLU A 5 26.58 -36.49 -38.02
N ALA A 6 26.01 -36.56 -39.23
CA ALA A 6 25.88 -35.40 -40.11
C ALA A 6 24.96 -34.33 -39.52
N SER A 7 23.80 -34.74 -38.97
CA SER A 7 22.89 -33.83 -38.27
C SER A 7 23.52 -33.20 -37.03
N LEU A 8 24.33 -33.95 -36.27
CA LEU A 8 25.04 -33.42 -35.11
C LEU A 8 26.03 -32.31 -35.50
N ARG A 9 26.87 -32.55 -36.52
CA ARG A 9 27.84 -31.54 -36.99
C ARG A 9 27.15 -30.28 -37.52
N ALA A 10 26.00 -30.44 -38.20
CA ALA A 10 25.21 -29.32 -38.67
C ALA A 10 24.65 -28.49 -37.49
N LEU A 11 24.12 -29.16 -36.45
CA LEU A 11 23.60 -28.50 -35.26
C LEU A 11 24.70 -27.80 -34.45
N GLU A 12 25.88 -28.41 -34.31
CA GLU A 12 27.05 -27.78 -33.66
C GLU A 12 27.48 -26.51 -34.41
N SER A 13 27.49 -26.53 -35.74
CA SER A 13 27.79 -25.35 -36.56
C SER A 13 26.76 -24.24 -36.34
N LEU A 14 25.46 -24.57 -36.38
CA LEU A 14 24.38 -23.58 -36.20
C LEU A 14 24.36 -22.97 -34.79
N MET A 15 24.55 -23.78 -33.75
CA MET A 15 24.66 -23.30 -32.37
C MET A 15 25.87 -22.38 -32.18
N THR A 16 27.01 -22.73 -32.75
CA THR A 16 28.22 -21.92 -32.67
C THR A 16 28.06 -20.59 -33.43
N GLU A 17 27.41 -20.61 -34.59
CA GLU A 17 27.06 -19.41 -35.36
C GLU A 17 26.08 -18.52 -34.58
N PHE A 18 25.04 -19.08 -33.96
CA PHE A 18 24.04 -18.34 -33.22
C PHE A 18 24.63 -17.51 -32.06
N PHE A 19 25.56 -18.10 -31.30
CA PHE A 19 26.21 -17.43 -30.16
C PHE A 19 27.48 -16.64 -30.53
N HIS A 20 27.85 -16.56 -31.81
CA HIS A 20 29.02 -15.79 -32.25
C HIS A 20 28.75 -14.28 -32.23
N ASN A 21 29.73 -13.48 -31.79
CA ASN A 21 29.60 -12.02 -31.61
C ASN A 21 29.30 -11.25 -32.90
N CYS A 22 29.60 -11.84 -34.07
CA CYS A 22 29.42 -11.19 -35.38
C CYS A 22 28.11 -11.56 -36.09
N THR A 23 27.23 -12.36 -35.47
CA THR A 23 25.99 -12.83 -36.11
C THR A 23 24.88 -11.79 -35.97
N THR A 24 24.27 -11.39 -37.10
CA THR A 24 23.22 -10.37 -37.15
C THR A 24 21.92 -10.86 -36.51
N ASN A 25 21.07 -9.94 -36.03
CA ASN A 25 19.78 -10.28 -35.44
C ASN A 25 18.84 -10.98 -36.44
N GLU A 26 18.89 -10.61 -37.72
CA GLU A 26 18.15 -11.27 -38.79
C GLU A 26 18.57 -12.74 -38.92
N ARG A 27 19.89 -13.00 -38.97
CA ARG A 27 20.42 -14.37 -39.06
C ARG A 27 20.11 -15.19 -37.82
N LYS A 28 20.13 -14.60 -36.63
CA LYS A 28 19.72 -15.28 -35.38
C LYS A 28 18.26 -15.73 -35.43
N ARG A 29 17.34 -14.91 -35.95
CA ARG A 29 15.92 -15.28 -36.14
C ARG A 29 15.75 -16.43 -37.13
N GLU A 30 16.48 -16.41 -38.25
CA GLU A 30 16.46 -17.53 -39.21
C GLU A 30 16.92 -18.84 -38.57
N ILE A 31 18.00 -18.79 -37.77
CA ILE A 31 18.51 -19.96 -37.06
C ILE A 31 17.48 -20.44 -36.02
N GLU A 32 16.84 -19.54 -35.26
CA GLU A 32 15.76 -19.88 -34.33
C GLU A 32 14.58 -20.56 -35.01
N GLU A 33 14.14 -20.07 -36.17
CA GLU A 33 13.07 -20.71 -36.96
C GLU A 33 13.46 -22.13 -37.39
N LEU A 34 14.69 -22.33 -37.87
CA LEU A 34 15.18 -23.66 -38.26
C LEU A 34 15.21 -24.63 -37.06
N LEU A 35 15.65 -24.15 -35.90
CA LEU A 35 15.69 -24.94 -34.66
C LEU A 35 14.30 -25.25 -34.12
N ASN A 36 13.36 -24.30 -34.20
CA ASN A 36 11.97 -24.53 -33.81
C ASN A 36 11.31 -25.55 -34.74
N ASN A 37 11.56 -25.45 -36.05
CA ASN A 37 11.07 -26.42 -37.03
C ASN A 37 11.62 -27.82 -36.78
N PHE A 38 12.91 -27.96 -36.44
CA PHE A 38 13.48 -29.25 -36.05
C PHE A 38 12.84 -29.81 -34.78
N ALA A 39 12.67 -28.99 -33.74
CA ALA A 39 12.11 -29.42 -32.46
C ALA A 39 10.64 -29.92 -32.58
N GLN A 40 9.90 -29.45 -33.59
CA GLN A 40 8.52 -29.87 -33.87
C GLN A 40 8.43 -31.18 -34.67
N GLN A 41 9.53 -31.70 -35.22
CA GLN A 41 9.50 -32.93 -36.01
C GLN A 41 9.22 -34.17 -35.15
N ILE A 42 8.38 -35.06 -35.66
CA ILE A 42 8.06 -36.34 -35.01
C ILE A 42 9.35 -37.19 -34.92
N GLY A 43 9.75 -37.54 -33.70
CA GLY A 43 10.95 -38.33 -33.45
C GLY A 43 12.26 -37.53 -33.33
N ALA A 44 12.22 -36.18 -33.35
CA ALA A 44 13.39 -35.32 -33.14
C ALA A 44 14.14 -35.64 -31.83
N TRP A 45 13.41 -36.08 -30.80
CA TRP A 45 13.98 -36.49 -29.52
C TRP A 45 15.00 -37.63 -29.62
N ARG A 46 14.89 -38.53 -30.62
CA ARG A 46 15.87 -39.62 -30.84
C ARG A 46 17.24 -39.06 -31.26
N PHE A 47 17.23 -38.05 -32.14
CA PHE A 47 18.44 -37.33 -32.52
C PHE A 47 19.02 -36.57 -31.33
N CYS A 48 18.18 -35.88 -30.54
CA CYS A 48 18.62 -35.21 -29.32
C CYS A 48 19.24 -36.18 -28.29
N LEU A 49 18.71 -37.40 -28.16
CA LEU A 49 19.30 -38.43 -27.29
C LEU A 49 20.72 -38.81 -27.76
N TYR A 50 20.90 -39.00 -29.07
CA TYR A 50 22.22 -39.27 -29.66
C TYR A 50 23.18 -38.08 -29.49
N PHE A 51 22.69 -36.84 -29.65
CA PHE A 51 23.50 -35.63 -29.48
C PHE A 51 24.03 -35.53 -28.04
N LEU A 52 23.18 -35.77 -27.04
CA LEU A 52 23.57 -35.70 -25.63
C LEU A 52 24.67 -36.70 -25.24
N SER A 53 24.74 -37.87 -25.88
CA SER A 53 25.81 -38.85 -25.63
C SER A 53 27.09 -38.62 -26.44
N SER A 54 27.03 -37.81 -27.50
CA SER A 54 28.07 -37.77 -28.54
C SER A 54 28.79 -36.42 -28.68
N THR A 55 28.16 -35.32 -28.25
CA THR A 55 28.75 -33.97 -28.33
C THR A 55 29.53 -33.59 -27.07
N ARG A 56 30.37 -32.57 -27.18
CA ARG A 56 30.96 -31.82 -26.05
C ARG A 56 30.56 -30.34 -26.07
N ASN A 57 29.68 -29.94 -26.99
CA ASN A 57 29.22 -28.56 -27.13
C ASN A 57 28.05 -28.30 -26.18
N ASP A 58 28.28 -27.44 -25.17
CA ASP A 58 27.30 -27.11 -24.14
C ASP A 58 26.01 -26.50 -24.71
N TYR A 59 26.08 -25.74 -25.81
CA TYR A 59 24.90 -25.16 -26.46
C TYR A 59 24.02 -26.25 -27.08
N VAL A 60 24.62 -27.25 -27.72
CA VAL A 60 23.90 -28.39 -28.31
C VAL A 60 23.26 -29.25 -27.22
N MET A 61 23.96 -29.45 -26.10
CA MET A 61 23.41 -30.17 -24.95
C MET A 61 22.20 -29.43 -24.35
N MET A 62 22.32 -28.11 -24.10
CA MET A 62 21.21 -27.30 -23.60
C MET A 62 20.01 -27.31 -24.54
N TYR A 63 20.24 -27.11 -25.84
CA TYR A 63 19.18 -27.15 -26.84
C TYR A 63 18.48 -28.52 -26.85
N SER A 64 19.25 -29.61 -26.85
CA SER A 64 18.70 -30.98 -26.82
C SER A 64 17.84 -31.22 -25.58
N LEU A 65 18.26 -30.74 -24.40
CA LEU A 65 17.46 -30.83 -23.17
C LEU A 65 16.20 -29.96 -23.22
N THR A 66 16.24 -28.79 -23.85
CA THR A 66 15.07 -27.94 -24.06
C THR A 66 14.05 -28.58 -25.02
N VAL A 67 14.51 -29.33 -26.03
CA VAL A 67 13.63 -30.14 -26.89
C VAL A 67 12.90 -31.19 -26.06
N PHE A 68 13.61 -31.90 -25.17
CA PHE A 68 12.97 -32.85 -24.24
C PHE A 68 11.98 -32.17 -23.31
N GLU A 69 12.35 -31.06 -22.66
CA GLU A 69 11.47 -30.30 -21.77
C GLU A 69 10.18 -29.87 -22.47
N ASN A 70 10.27 -29.34 -23.70
CA ASN A 70 9.09 -28.95 -24.49
C ASN A 70 8.23 -30.17 -24.88
N LEU A 71 8.85 -31.27 -25.28
CA LEU A 71 8.14 -32.52 -25.59
C LEU A 71 7.33 -33.02 -24.38
N ILE A 72 7.95 -33.01 -23.19
CA ILE A 72 7.33 -33.49 -21.94
C ILE A 72 6.26 -32.53 -21.42
N ASN A 73 6.48 -31.22 -21.51
CA ASN A 73 5.55 -30.26 -20.93
C ASN A 73 4.38 -29.92 -21.86
N LYS A 74 4.53 -30.06 -23.19
CA LYS A 74 3.49 -29.66 -24.16
C LYS A 74 2.85 -30.80 -24.94
N MET A 75 3.60 -31.89 -25.21
CA MET A 75 3.16 -32.93 -26.15
C MET A 75 3.11 -34.33 -25.53
N TRP A 76 3.35 -34.47 -24.23
CA TRP A 76 3.54 -35.77 -23.59
C TRP A 76 2.36 -36.71 -23.72
N LEU A 77 1.12 -36.23 -23.62
CA LEU A 77 -0.08 -37.06 -23.79
C LEU A 77 -0.13 -37.73 -25.18
N GLY A 78 0.38 -37.06 -26.22
CA GLY A 78 0.40 -37.57 -27.60
C GLY A 78 1.58 -38.50 -27.93
N VAL A 79 2.57 -38.65 -27.04
CA VAL A 79 3.74 -39.51 -27.29
C VAL A 79 3.36 -41.00 -27.12
N PRO A 80 3.74 -41.88 -28.06
CA PRO A 80 3.48 -43.33 -27.94
C PRO A 80 4.10 -43.94 -26.67
N SER A 81 3.41 -44.89 -26.05
CA SER A 81 3.85 -45.52 -24.79
C SER A 81 5.24 -46.19 -24.87
N GLN A 82 5.62 -46.73 -26.03
CA GLN A 82 6.94 -47.32 -26.26
C GLN A 82 8.05 -46.27 -26.25
N ASP A 83 7.82 -45.13 -26.91
CA ASP A 83 8.74 -43.99 -26.93
C ASP A 83 8.89 -43.38 -25.52
N LYS A 84 7.78 -43.24 -24.77
CA LYS A 84 7.83 -42.81 -23.36
C LYS A 84 8.69 -43.72 -22.49
N MET A 85 8.56 -45.03 -22.67
CA MET A 85 9.34 -46.02 -21.93
C MET A 85 10.83 -45.94 -22.28
N GLU A 86 11.16 -45.76 -23.56
CA GLU A 86 12.54 -45.57 -24.03
C GLU A 86 13.17 -44.33 -23.39
N ILE A 87 12.49 -43.17 -23.47
CA ILE A 87 12.94 -41.90 -22.86
C ILE A 87 13.15 -42.06 -21.35
N ARG A 88 12.19 -42.65 -20.63
CA ARG A 88 12.27 -42.90 -19.18
C ARG A 88 13.42 -43.81 -18.79
N SER A 89 13.83 -44.73 -19.66
CA SER A 89 14.94 -45.63 -19.39
C SER A 89 16.32 -45.04 -19.73
N CYS A 90 16.41 -44.19 -20.76
CA CYS A 90 17.68 -43.71 -21.30
C CYS A 90 18.22 -42.47 -20.58
N LEU A 91 17.36 -41.48 -20.29
CA LEU A 91 17.82 -40.22 -19.66
C LEU A 91 18.41 -40.42 -18.26
N PRO A 92 17.81 -41.21 -17.34
CA PRO A 92 18.43 -41.49 -16.05
C PRO A 92 19.75 -42.26 -16.16
N LYS A 93 19.87 -43.20 -17.10
CA LYS A 93 21.14 -43.92 -17.36
C LYS A 93 22.23 -42.99 -17.83
N LEU A 94 21.91 -42.06 -18.75
CA LEU A 94 22.84 -41.04 -19.22
C LEU A 94 23.30 -40.14 -18.06
N LEU A 95 22.37 -39.69 -17.23
CA LEU A 95 22.68 -38.87 -16.05
C LEU A 95 23.65 -39.62 -15.13
N LEU A 96 23.35 -40.87 -14.76
CA LEU A 96 24.23 -41.64 -13.86
C LEU A 96 25.61 -41.92 -14.46
N ALA A 97 25.70 -42.19 -15.77
CA ALA A 97 26.97 -42.44 -16.42
C ALA A 97 27.88 -41.19 -16.48
N HIS A 98 27.30 -39.99 -16.62
CA HIS A 98 28.06 -38.78 -16.94
C HIS A 98 27.92 -37.63 -15.92
N HIS A 99 27.22 -37.80 -14.80
CA HIS A 99 26.96 -36.72 -13.82
C HIS A 99 28.22 -36.03 -13.26
N LYS A 100 29.38 -36.71 -13.25
CA LYS A 100 30.66 -36.12 -12.81
C LYS A 100 31.39 -35.34 -13.90
N THR A 101 31.11 -35.64 -15.16
CA THR A 101 31.80 -35.04 -16.33
C THR A 101 30.99 -33.92 -16.96
N LEU A 102 29.66 -33.92 -16.78
CA LEU A 102 28.78 -32.87 -17.29
C LEU A 102 28.97 -31.55 -16.55
N PRO A 103 28.95 -30.39 -17.23
CA PRO A 103 28.86 -29.10 -16.57
C PRO A 103 27.63 -29.02 -15.67
N TYR A 104 27.75 -28.33 -14.54
CA TYR A 104 26.71 -28.34 -13.50
C TYR A 104 25.33 -27.87 -14.02
N PHE A 105 25.29 -26.88 -14.92
CA PHE A 105 24.05 -26.36 -15.49
C PHE A 105 23.38 -27.36 -16.46
N ILE A 106 24.15 -28.11 -17.25
CA ILE A 106 23.64 -29.22 -18.10
C ILE A 106 23.09 -30.34 -17.22
N ARG A 107 23.88 -30.76 -16.22
CA ARG A 107 23.49 -31.81 -15.27
C ARG A 107 22.18 -31.46 -14.56
N ASN A 108 22.07 -30.24 -14.04
CA ASN A 108 20.87 -29.78 -13.34
C ASN A 108 19.66 -29.68 -14.29
N LYS A 109 19.88 -29.22 -15.55
CA LYS A 109 18.83 -29.21 -16.57
C LYS A 109 18.35 -30.63 -16.92
N LEU A 110 19.25 -31.60 -17.02
CA LEU A 110 18.90 -33.01 -17.24
C LEU A 110 18.14 -33.60 -16.05
N CYS A 111 18.53 -33.25 -14.81
CA CYS A 111 17.76 -33.60 -13.61
C CYS A 111 16.33 -33.06 -13.70
N LYS A 112 16.18 -31.78 -14.06
CA LYS A 112 14.87 -31.15 -14.27
C LYS A 112 14.02 -31.88 -15.31
N VAL A 113 14.58 -32.19 -16.48
CA VAL A 113 13.87 -32.95 -17.52
C VAL A 113 13.38 -34.30 -17.00
N ILE A 114 14.18 -35.01 -16.20
CA ILE A 114 13.75 -36.29 -15.60
C ILE A 114 12.63 -36.07 -14.56
N VAL A 115 12.69 -34.98 -13.79
CA VAL A 115 11.63 -34.58 -12.85
C VAL A 115 10.35 -34.20 -13.58
N ASP A 116 10.42 -33.49 -14.70
CA ASP A 116 9.26 -33.16 -15.55
C ASP A 116 8.55 -34.43 -16.05
N ILE A 117 9.30 -35.52 -16.32
CA ILE A 117 8.68 -36.82 -16.62
C ILE A 117 7.96 -37.39 -15.39
N GLY A 118 8.60 -37.32 -14.21
CA GLY A 118 7.97 -37.71 -12.95
C GLY A 118 6.68 -36.94 -12.68
N ARG A 119 6.69 -35.63 -12.93
CA ARG A 119 5.54 -34.73 -12.83
C ARG A 119 4.33 -35.23 -13.64
N GLN A 120 4.57 -35.80 -14.82
CA GLN A 120 3.51 -36.36 -15.67
C GLN A 120 3.14 -37.82 -15.35
N ASP A 121 4.13 -38.69 -15.08
CA ASP A 121 3.94 -40.15 -15.09
C ASP A 121 4.01 -40.83 -13.70
N TRP A 122 4.46 -40.16 -12.64
CA TRP A 122 4.55 -40.74 -11.29
C TRP A 122 3.18 -40.73 -10.60
N PRO A 123 2.71 -41.83 -9.95
CA PRO A 123 3.38 -43.10 -9.74
C PRO A 123 3.01 -44.16 -10.78
N MET A 124 1.92 -43.97 -11.54
CA MET A 124 1.27 -45.01 -12.34
C MET A 124 2.09 -45.53 -13.52
N PHE A 125 2.86 -44.67 -14.17
CA PHE A 125 3.68 -45.07 -15.31
C PHE A 125 5.16 -45.07 -14.94
N TYR A 126 5.60 -44.27 -13.97
CA TYR A 126 6.98 -44.19 -13.50
C TYR A 126 7.12 -44.52 -11.99
N HIS A 127 6.80 -45.76 -11.64
CA HIS A 127 6.72 -46.26 -10.25
C HIS A 127 7.99 -46.00 -9.41
N ASP A 128 9.18 -46.29 -9.94
CA ASP A 128 10.43 -46.22 -9.20
C ASP A 128 11.04 -44.81 -9.11
N PHE A 129 10.39 -43.79 -9.70
CA PHE A 129 10.93 -42.42 -9.83
C PHE A 129 11.43 -41.86 -8.49
N PHE A 130 10.55 -41.80 -7.49
CA PHE A 130 10.88 -41.20 -6.19
C PHE A 130 11.82 -42.09 -5.36
N THR A 131 11.62 -43.42 -5.41
CA THR A 131 12.49 -44.39 -4.74
C THR A 131 13.94 -44.30 -5.23
N ASN A 132 14.14 -44.10 -6.54
CA ASN A 132 15.47 -43.90 -7.11
C ASN A 132 16.15 -42.64 -6.56
N ILE A 133 15.41 -41.53 -6.36
CA ILE A 133 15.95 -40.31 -5.76
C ILE A 133 16.44 -40.59 -4.33
N LEU A 134 15.63 -41.29 -3.52
CA LEU A 134 16.01 -41.66 -2.15
C LEU A 134 17.28 -42.54 -2.12
N GLN A 135 17.39 -43.51 -3.02
CA GLN A 135 18.58 -44.37 -3.14
C GLN A 135 19.83 -43.58 -3.53
N LEU A 136 19.70 -42.58 -4.42
CA LEU A 136 20.84 -41.73 -4.80
C LEU A 136 21.37 -40.93 -3.63
N ILE A 137 20.49 -40.45 -2.74
CA ILE A 137 20.88 -39.68 -1.54
C ILE A 137 21.68 -40.56 -0.56
N GLN A 138 21.28 -41.83 -0.39
CA GLN A 138 21.90 -42.77 0.56
C GLN A 138 23.31 -43.23 0.16
N SER A 139 23.70 -43.07 -1.10
CA SER A 139 25.01 -43.49 -1.61
C SER A 139 25.99 -42.30 -1.64
N PRO A 140 27.14 -42.35 -0.92
CA PRO A 140 28.06 -41.22 -0.76
C PRO A 140 28.53 -40.56 -2.06
N VAL A 141 28.65 -41.35 -3.13
CA VAL A 141 29.14 -40.85 -4.43
C VAL A 141 28.05 -40.06 -5.18
N THR A 142 26.79 -40.41 -4.96
CA THR A 142 25.64 -39.83 -5.67
C THR A 142 24.79 -38.92 -4.79
N THR A 143 25.13 -38.78 -3.50
CA THR A 143 24.37 -37.94 -2.55
C THR A 143 24.10 -36.53 -3.08
N PRO A 144 25.09 -35.77 -3.61
CA PRO A 144 24.81 -34.43 -4.14
C PRO A 144 23.81 -34.44 -5.30
N LEU A 145 23.89 -35.45 -6.18
CA LEU A 145 22.98 -35.60 -7.31
C LEU A 145 21.56 -35.91 -6.83
N GLY A 146 21.42 -36.81 -5.85
CA GLY A 146 20.13 -37.15 -5.24
C GLY A 146 19.47 -35.95 -4.57
N LEU A 147 20.23 -35.11 -3.86
CA LEU A 147 19.72 -33.88 -3.23
C LEU A 147 19.26 -32.85 -4.26
N ILE A 148 20.00 -32.66 -5.36
CA ILE A 148 19.58 -31.78 -6.45
C ILE A 148 18.26 -32.28 -7.06
N MET A 149 18.15 -33.59 -7.35
CA MET A 149 16.91 -34.16 -7.86
C MET A 149 15.75 -34.02 -6.87
N LEU A 150 15.98 -34.21 -5.57
CA LEU A 150 14.96 -34.03 -4.54
C LEU A 150 14.48 -32.58 -4.48
N LYS A 151 15.39 -31.61 -4.48
CA LYS A 151 15.05 -30.18 -4.49
C LYS A 151 14.20 -29.82 -5.71
N THR A 152 14.67 -30.19 -6.91
CA THR A 152 13.94 -29.94 -8.16
C THR A 152 12.59 -30.65 -8.19
N THR A 153 12.50 -31.86 -7.62
CA THR A 153 11.22 -32.58 -7.46
C THR A 153 10.28 -31.81 -6.54
N SER A 154 10.78 -31.30 -5.42
CA SER A 154 9.97 -30.48 -4.52
C SER A 154 9.49 -29.18 -5.19
N GLU A 155 10.33 -28.52 -5.97
CA GLU A 155 9.98 -27.28 -6.69
C GLU A 155 8.90 -27.53 -7.75
N GLU A 156 9.08 -28.56 -8.60
CA GLU A 156 8.21 -28.79 -9.76
C GLU A 156 6.92 -29.57 -9.46
N LEU A 157 6.88 -30.40 -8.40
CA LEU A 157 5.70 -31.22 -8.08
C LEU A 157 4.87 -30.65 -6.91
N ALA A 158 5.48 -29.94 -5.94
CA ALA A 158 4.73 -29.38 -4.81
C ALA A 158 4.12 -28.00 -5.13
N CYS A 159 4.81 -27.23 -5.96
CA CYS A 159 4.37 -25.93 -6.50
C CYS A 159 4.42 -25.95 -8.03
N PRO A 160 3.68 -26.86 -8.70
CA PRO A 160 3.73 -27.00 -10.14
C PRO A 160 3.25 -25.72 -10.84
N ARG A 161 3.84 -25.43 -12.01
CA ARG A 161 3.39 -24.36 -12.91
C ARG A 161 1.92 -24.55 -13.30
N GLU A 162 1.30 -23.51 -13.84
CA GLU A 162 -0.12 -23.52 -14.22
C GLU A 162 -0.48 -24.37 -15.45
N ASP A 163 0.43 -25.22 -15.90
CA ASP A 163 0.29 -26.13 -17.04
C ASP A 163 -0.24 -27.53 -16.67
N LEU A 164 -0.57 -27.76 -15.39
CA LEU A 164 -1.20 -28.99 -14.90
C LEU A 164 -2.63 -28.77 -14.41
N SER A 165 -3.50 -29.77 -14.61
CA SER A 165 -4.85 -29.77 -14.04
C SER A 165 -4.83 -29.78 -12.51
N VAL A 166 -5.81 -29.13 -11.88
CA VAL A 166 -5.93 -29.06 -10.42
C VAL A 166 -5.91 -30.44 -9.78
N ALA A 167 -6.64 -31.40 -10.34
CA ALA A 167 -6.65 -32.79 -9.86
C ALA A 167 -5.26 -33.43 -9.86
N ARG A 168 -4.43 -33.17 -10.90
CA ARG A 168 -3.06 -33.67 -10.97
C ARG A 168 -2.16 -32.98 -9.95
N LYS A 169 -2.32 -31.67 -9.73
CA LYS A 169 -1.58 -30.92 -8.70
C LYS A 169 -1.87 -31.47 -7.30
N GLU A 170 -3.14 -31.73 -6.98
CA GLU A 170 -3.55 -32.33 -5.71
C GLU A 170 -3.01 -33.74 -5.53
N GLU A 171 -3.07 -34.57 -6.57
CA GLU A 171 -2.51 -35.93 -6.55
C GLU A 171 -1.00 -35.91 -6.26
N LEU A 172 -0.22 -35.12 -7.01
CA LEU A 172 1.21 -34.98 -6.82
C LEU A 172 1.56 -34.47 -5.41
N ARG A 173 0.83 -33.46 -4.94
CA ARG A 173 1.01 -32.91 -3.59
C ARG A 173 0.74 -33.98 -2.52
N LYS A 174 -0.33 -34.77 -2.66
CA LYS A 174 -0.65 -35.86 -1.73
C LYS A 174 0.45 -36.93 -1.71
N LEU A 175 0.92 -37.36 -2.88
CA LEU A 175 1.99 -38.34 -3.01
C LEU A 175 3.30 -37.86 -2.38
N LEU A 176 3.64 -36.57 -2.57
CA LEU A 176 4.81 -35.99 -1.91
C LEU A 176 4.64 -35.93 -0.39
N LEU A 177 3.46 -35.56 0.11
CA LEU A 177 3.18 -35.51 1.55
C LEU A 177 3.40 -36.87 2.22
N ASP A 178 3.01 -37.96 1.56
CA ASP A 178 3.23 -39.33 2.06
C ASP A 178 4.73 -39.68 2.22
N GLN A 179 5.61 -38.99 1.48
CA GLN A 179 7.06 -39.20 1.52
C GLN A 179 7.81 -38.25 2.48
N VAL A 180 7.15 -37.19 2.97
CA VAL A 180 7.81 -36.11 3.75
C VAL A 180 8.54 -36.64 4.97
N GLN A 181 7.94 -37.55 5.74
CA GLN A 181 8.58 -38.09 6.96
C GLN A 181 9.86 -38.85 6.64
N THR A 182 9.84 -39.67 5.59
CA THR A 182 11.01 -40.40 5.11
C THR A 182 12.11 -39.44 4.66
N VAL A 183 11.76 -38.41 3.90
CA VAL A 183 12.71 -37.40 3.41
C VAL A 183 13.31 -36.59 4.57
N LEU A 184 12.50 -36.14 5.52
CA LEU A 184 12.99 -35.39 6.70
C LEU A 184 13.92 -36.26 7.56
N GLY A 185 13.56 -37.52 7.79
CA GLY A 185 14.42 -38.48 8.51
C GLY A 185 15.78 -38.67 7.84
N LEU A 186 15.79 -38.84 6.52
CA LEU A 186 17.00 -38.99 5.70
C LEU A 186 17.88 -37.74 5.73
N LEU A 187 17.31 -36.56 5.47
CA LEU A 187 18.07 -35.31 5.42
C LEU A 187 18.65 -34.96 6.80
N THR A 188 17.91 -35.22 7.87
CA THR A 188 18.26 -34.64 9.19
C THR A 188 18.89 -35.66 10.13
N GLY A 189 18.40 -36.89 10.14
CA GLY A 189 18.97 -38.00 10.91
C GLY A 189 20.21 -38.57 10.22
N ASP A 190 20.07 -39.02 8.97
CA ASP A 190 21.13 -39.80 8.31
C ASP A 190 22.24 -38.93 7.71
N LEU A 191 21.91 -37.74 7.20
CA LEU A 191 22.86 -36.88 6.51
C LEU A 191 23.43 -35.78 7.41
N LEU A 192 22.62 -34.80 7.82
CA LEU A 192 23.11 -33.65 8.58
C LEU A 192 23.67 -34.03 9.96
N SER A 193 23.01 -34.92 10.70
CA SER A 193 23.48 -35.32 12.03
C SER A 193 24.70 -36.25 12.00
N SER A 194 24.88 -37.06 10.95
CA SER A 194 26.04 -37.94 10.80
C SER A 194 27.30 -37.16 10.41
N LEU A 195 27.17 -36.18 9.52
CA LEU A 195 28.27 -35.30 9.08
C LEU A 195 28.76 -34.38 10.21
N LEU A 196 27.90 -34.06 11.18
CA LEU A 196 28.28 -33.33 12.40
C LEU A 196 29.03 -34.21 13.44
N GLN A 197 29.29 -35.49 13.16
CA GLN A 197 30.02 -36.44 14.00
C GLN A 197 29.55 -36.52 15.48
N SER A 198 28.27 -36.34 15.79
CA SER A 198 27.78 -36.68 17.12
C SER A 198 26.25 -36.79 17.24
N PRO A 199 25.70 -38.00 17.42
CA PRO A 199 24.31 -38.20 17.82
C PRO A 199 24.02 -37.69 19.25
N SER A 200 25.05 -37.56 20.10
CA SER A 200 24.94 -37.21 21.53
C SER A 200 25.36 -35.78 21.93
N ALA A 201 26.03 -34.99 21.07
CA ALA A 201 26.63 -33.69 21.43
C ALA A 201 25.72 -32.48 21.15
N ALA A 202 24.68 -32.64 20.32
CA ALA A 202 23.69 -31.58 20.07
C ALA A 202 22.95 -31.13 21.35
N LYS A 203 22.99 -31.93 22.42
CA LYS A 203 22.41 -31.61 23.73
C LYS A 203 23.19 -30.55 24.54
N LEU A 204 24.43 -30.24 24.17
CA LEU A 204 25.28 -29.29 24.90
C LEU A 204 25.57 -28.05 24.05
N LEU A 205 24.81 -26.97 24.29
CA LEU A 205 24.95 -25.67 23.63
C LEU A 205 26.39 -25.08 23.65
N ASN A 206 27.28 -25.56 24.52
CA ASN A 206 28.60 -24.96 24.75
C ASN A 206 29.79 -25.61 24.02
N GLN A 207 29.60 -26.61 23.14
CA GLN A 207 30.73 -27.23 22.43
C GLN A 207 31.21 -26.42 21.20
N PRO A 208 32.51 -26.49 20.85
CA PRO A 208 33.05 -25.84 19.65
C PRO A 208 32.46 -26.45 18.37
N ILE A 209 32.27 -25.62 17.35
CA ILE A 209 31.72 -26.04 16.05
C ILE A 209 32.74 -26.96 15.34
N PRO A 210 32.32 -28.10 14.78
CA PRO A 210 33.22 -29.01 14.07
C PRO A 210 33.76 -28.38 12.78
N ILE A 211 34.99 -28.73 12.41
CA ILE A 211 35.60 -28.32 11.14
C ILE A 211 35.14 -29.32 10.07
N LEU A 212 34.30 -28.86 9.14
CA LEU A 212 33.85 -29.65 7.98
C LEU A 212 34.84 -29.50 6.82
N ASP A 213 34.98 -30.55 6.01
CA ASP A 213 35.65 -30.51 4.72
C ASP A 213 34.73 -29.96 3.61
N THR A 214 35.29 -29.55 2.48
CA THR A 214 34.55 -28.89 1.39
C THR A 214 33.42 -29.74 0.81
N ASP A 215 33.59 -31.07 0.72
CA ASP A 215 32.55 -31.95 0.19
C ASP A 215 31.38 -32.07 1.20
N SER A 216 31.69 -32.21 2.49
CA SER A 216 30.69 -32.18 3.56
C SER A 216 29.95 -30.84 3.64
N GLU A 217 30.64 -29.71 3.48
CA GLU A 217 30.03 -28.37 3.43
C GLU A 217 29.06 -28.23 2.24
N TYR A 218 29.46 -28.70 1.05
CA TYR A 218 28.59 -28.69 -0.14
C TYR A 218 27.34 -29.55 0.05
N ILE A 219 27.48 -30.76 0.59
CA ILE A 219 26.36 -31.66 0.87
C ILE A 219 25.40 -31.04 1.90
N CYS A 220 25.92 -30.46 2.99
CA CYS A 220 25.10 -29.77 3.99
C CYS A 220 24.36 -28.58 3.39
N SER A 221 24.98 -27.83 2.48
CA SER A 221 24.32 -26.71 1.81
C SER A 221 23.12 -27.16 0.97
N LEU A 222 23.27 -28.22 0.17
CA LEU A 222 22.19 -28.78 -0.63
C LEU A 222 21.06 -29.34 0.26
N ALA A 223 21.40 -30.00 1.36
CA ALA A 223 20.42 -30.53 2.30
C ALA A 223 19.61 -29.41 3.00
N LEU A 224 20.26 -28.33 3.41
CA LEU A 224 19.58 -27.16 3.98
C LEU A 224 18.71 -26.45 2.94
N GLU A 225 19.16 -26.31 1.69
CA GLU A 225 18.34 -25.77 0.60
C GLU A 225 17.09 -26.64 0.34
N CYS A 226 17.22 -27.97 0.40
CA CYS A 226 16.07 -28.88 0.33
C CYS A 226 15.10 -28.65 1.50
N LEU A 227 15.62 -28.56 2.72
CA LEU A 227 14.78 -28.33 3.91
C LEU A 227 14.03 -26.99 3.86
N ALA A 228 14.71 -25.91 3.47
CA ALA A 228 14.07 -24.60 3.31
C ALA A 228 12.90 -24.66 2.33
N HIS A 229 13.11 -25.26 1.15
CA HIS A 229 12.05 -25.40 0.16
C HIS A 229 10.93 -26.36 0.61
N LEU A 230 11.24 -27.46 1.32
CA LEU A 230 10.22 -28.33 1.89
C LEU A 230 9.35 -27.57 2.91
N PHE A 231 9.96 -26.78 3.78
CA PHE A 231 9.22 -26.00 4.78
C PHE A 231 8.29 -24.96 4.19
N SER A 232 8.53 -24.47 2.97
CA SER A 232 7.66 -23.49 2.31
C SER A 232 6.24 -24.03 2.04
N TRP A 233 6.07 -25.36 1.84
CA TRP A 233 4.77 -25.93 1.46
C TRP A 233 4.23 -27.07 2.33
N ILE A 234 5.05 -27.76 3.14
CA ILE A 234 4.56 -28.88 3.97
C ILE A 234 3.70 -28.41 5.18
N PRO A 235 2.75 -29.24 5.65
CA PRO A 235 2.10 -29.09 6.96
C PRO A 235 3.10 -29.36 8.10
N LEU A 236 3.49 -28.29 8.79
CA LEU A 236 4.56 -28.34 9.80
C LEU A 236 4.13 -28.98 11.13
N SER A 237 2.85 -28.92 11.51
CA SER A 237 2.35 -29.40 12.81
C SER A 237 2.60 -30.90 13.06
N THR A 238 2.63 -31.70 11.99
CA THR A 238 2.86 -33.16 12.03
C THR A 238 4.28 -33.56 11.63
N SER A 239 5.10 -32.62 11.17
CA SER A 239 6.38 -32.91 10.48
C SER A 239 7.61 -32.39 11.21
N ILE A 240 7.44 -31.37 12.07
CA ILE A 240 8.56 -30.85 12.86
C ILE A 240 8.80 -31.72 14.09
N THR A 241 10.06 -32.12 14.27
CA THR A 241 10.54 -32.79 15.49
C THR A 241 11.50 -31.87 16.26
N PRO A 242 11.60 -32.01 17.60
CA PRO A 242 12.58 -31.24 18.39
C PRO A 242 14.04 -31.50 17.96
N SER A 243 14.37 -32.70 17.48
CA SER A 243 15.70 -33.06 16.96
C SER A 243 16.04 -32.29 15.69
N LEU A 244 15.12 -32.25 14.72
CA LEU A 244 15.24 -31.46 13.49
C LEU A 244 15.58 -30.00 13.81
N LEU A 245 14.82 -29.41 14.73
CA LEU A 245 15.02 -28.04 15.14
C LEU A 245 16.41 -27.81 15.73
N THR A 246 16.85 -28.72 16.60
CA THR A 246 18.17 -28.66 17.24
C THR A 246 19.29 -28.74 16.20
N THR A 247 19.15 -29.60 15.20
CA THR A 247 20.13 -29.72 14.11
C THR A 247 20.23 -28.44 13.29
N ILE A 248 19.10 -27.84 12.88
CA ILE A 248 19.11 -26.61 12.08
C ILE A 248 19.70 -25.44 12.90
N PHE A 249 19.31 -25.27 14.17
CA PHE A 249 19.91 -24.27 15.05
C PHE A 249 21.41 -24.50 15.30
N HIS A 250 21.87 -25.77 15.27
CA HIS A 250 23.30 -26.05 15.33
C HIS A 250 24.03 -25.50 14.10
N PHE A 251 23.48 -25.66 12.90
CA PHE A 251 24.03 -25.06 11.68
C PHE A 251 23.95 -23.52 11.69
N ALA A 252 22.89 -22.93 12.24
CA ALA A 252 22.76 -21.48 12.38
C ALA A 252 23.94 -20.86 13.17
N ARG A 253 24.57 -21.63 14.07
CA ARG A 253 25.72 -21.16 14.86
C ARG A 253 26.98 -20.91 14.03
N PHE A 254 27.11 -21.51 12.84
CA PHE A 254 28.22 -21.27 11.92
C PHE A 254 28.27 -19.81 11.47
N GLY A 255 27.11 -19.16 11.32
CA GLY A 255 27.04 -17.74 10.98
C GLY A 255 27.56 -16.82 12.09
N CYS A 256 27.55 -17.26 13.36
CA CYS A 256 28.11 -16.48 14.48
C CYS A 256 29.61 -16.73 14.75
N ASP A 257 30.30 -17.57 13.96
CA ASP A 257 31.70 -17.94 14.22
C ASP A 257 32.68 -17.10 13.39
N THR A 258 33.35 -16.14 14.03
CA THR A 258 34.34 -15.26 13.40
C THR A 258 35.75 -15.85 13.36
N ARG A 259 35.98 -17.06 13.90
CA ARG A 259 37.32 -17.69 13.97
C ARG A 259 37.95 -17.93 12.61
N ALA A 260 37.15 -18.22 11.58
CA ALA A 260 37.64 -18.45 10.22
C ALA A 260 38.25 -17.18 9.59
N ARG A 261 37.61 -16.00 9.77
CA ARG A 261 38.11 -14.71 9.25
C ARG A 261 39.43 -14.29 9.92
N LYS A 262 39.60 -14.56 11.21
CA LYS A 262 40.83 -14.23 11.96
C LYS A 262 42.03 -15.07 11.54
N MET A 263 41.84 -16.34 11.17
CA MET A 263 42.93 -17.20 10.71
C MET A 263 43.39 -16.89 9.28
N SER A 264 42.52 -16.37 8.42
CA SER A 264 42.87 -15.86 7.08
C SER A 264 43.68 -14.56 7.11
N SER A 265 43.50 -13.71 8.12
CA SER A 265 44.25 -12.45 8.26
C SER A 265 45.72 -12.64 8.65
N VAL A 266 46.05 -13.69 9.41
CA VAL A 266 47.41 -13.93 9.90
C VAL A 266 48.34 -14.54 8.84
N ASN A 267 47.79 -15.27 7.85
CA ASN A 267 48.59 -16.04 6.90
C ASN A 267 48.73 -15.45 5.49
N GLY A 268 48.23 -14.25 5.21
CA GLY A 268 48.50 -13.50 3.97
C GLY A 268 48.14 -14.19 2.63
N SER A 269 47.49 -15.35 2.66
CA SER A 269 47.17 -16.15 1.47
C SER A 269 45.73 -15.87 1.01
N SER A 270 45.58 -15.27 -0.17
CA SER A 270 44.30 -14.96 -0.85
C SER A 270 43.40 -16.18 -1.12
N HIS A 271 43.90 -17.41 -0.96
CA HIS A 271 43.09 -18.64 -1.05
C HIS A 271 42.24 -18.92 0.20
N ASN A 272 42.59 -18.39 1.37
CA ASN A 272 41.88 -18.67 2.63
C ASN A 272 40.69 -17.73 2.89
N SER A 273 40.52 -16.64 2.14
CA SER A 273 39.36 -15.76 2.27
C SER A 273 38.07 -16.39 1.71
N VAL A 274 38.19 -17.19 0.64
CA VAL A 274 37.06 -17.90 0.00
C VAL A 274 36.44 -18.94 0.95
N LEU A 275 37.26 -19.72 1.64
CA LEU A 275 36.82 -20.73 2.62
C LEU A 275 36.10 -20.10 3.84
N GLY A 276 36.43 -18.86 4.19
CA GLY A 276 35.75 -18.11 5.25
C GLY A 276 34.34 -17.62 4.87
N GLN A 277 34.11 -17.29 3.59
CA GLN A 277 32.79 -16.94 3.05
C GLN A 277 31.88 -18.17 2.91
N GLU A 278 32.44 -19.32 2.51
CA GLU A 278 31.67 -20.56 2.32
C GLU A 278 31.08 -21.11 3.64
N ARG A 279 31.77 -20.93 4.77
CA ARG A 279 31.25 -21.32 6.09
C ARG A 279 30.11 -20.46 6.60
N GLY A 280 30.14 -19.15 6.30
CA GLY A 280 29.04 -18.25 6.63
C GLY A 280 27.74 -18.65 5.92
N ARG A 281 27.85 -19.17 4.69
CA ARG A 281 26.71 -19.64 3.89
C ARG A 281 25.88 -20.72 4.59
N LEU A 282 26.49 -21.67 5.31
CA LEU A 282 25.74 -22.67 6.07
C LEU A 282 24.89 -22.04 7.17
N GLY A 283 25.41 -21.00 7.83
CA GLY A 283 24.66 -20.22 8.81
C GLY A 283 23.47 -19.50 8.17
N VAL A 284 23.66 -18.87 7.02
CA VAL A 284 22.59 -18.17 6.27
C VAL A 284 21.50 -19.14 5.81
N LEU A 285 21.87 -20.29 5.21
CA LEU A 285 20.92 -21.31 4.77
C LEU A 285 20.12 -21.91 5.95
N ALA A 286 20.78 -22.13 7.09
CA ALA A 286 20.10 -22.60 8.29
C ALA A 286 19.14 -21.54 8.85
N MET A 287 19.52 -20.25 8.84
CA MET A 287 18.61 -19.17 9.23
C MET A 287 17.43 -19.03 8.27
N ALA A 288 17.61 -19.25 6.97
CA ALA A 288 16.51 -19.32 6.02
C ALA A 288 15.53 -20.46 6.37
N CYS A 289 16.04 -21.65 6.67
CA CYS A 289 15.21 -22.77 7.16
C CYS A 289 14.41 -22.39 8.42
N ILE A 290 15.06 -21.71 9.37
CA ILE A 290 14.41 -21.26 10.62
C ILE A 290 13.32 -20.23 10.31
N ASN A 291 13.57 -19.27 9.42
CA ASN A 291 12.59 -18.24 9.06
C ASN A 291 11.36 -18.85 8.37
N GLU A 292 11.54 -19.80 7.45
CA GLU A 292 10.42 -20.54 6.83
C GLU A 292 9.60 -21.33 7.86
N LEU A 293 10.26 -21.91 8.86
CA LEU A 293 9.60 -22.63 9.94
C LEU A 293 8.85 -21.68 10.89
N MET A 294 9.41 -20.48 11.12
CA MET A 294 8.86 -19.47 12.04
C MET A 294 7.76 -18.61 11.43
N SER A 295 7.78 -18.39 10.11
CA SER A 295 6.77 -17.61 9.40
C SER A 295 5.40 -18.29 9.42
N LYS A 296 5.38 -19.62 9.54
CA LYS A 296 4.14 -20.40 9.67
C LYS A 296 3.68 -20.43 11.12
N ASN A 297 2.42 -20.07 11.35
CA ASN A 297 1.71 -20.11 12.64
C ASN A 297 1.46 -21.54 13.18
N CYS A 298 2.40 -22.48 13.00
CA CYS A 298 2.22 -23.87 13.39
C CYS A 298 2.26 -24.08 14.92
N VAL A 299 1.55 -25.12 15.36
CA VAL A 299 1.53 -25.62 16.74
C VAL A 299 1.87 -27.11 16.64
N PRO A 300 3.14 -27.51 16.82
CA PRO A 300 3.53 -28.92 16.74
C PRO A 300 2.85 -29.79 17.81
N MET A 301 2.75 -31.10 17.59
CA MET A 301 2.17 -32.03 18.58
C MET A 301 2.87 -31.99 19.95
N GLU A 302 4.20 -31.80 19.96
CA GLU A 302 5.02 -31.57 21.17
C GLU A 302 5.24 -30.07 21.42
N PHE A 303 4.14 -29.31 21.45
CA PHE A 303 4.16 -27.85 21.42
C PHE A 303 5.04 -27.21 22.50
N GLU A 304 4.98 -27.68 23.74
CA GLU A 304 5.75 -27.11 24.85
C GLU A 304 7.26 -27.32 24.69
N GLU A 305 7.69 -28.52 24.31
CA GLU A 305 9.12 -28.81 24.10
C GLU A 305 9.67 -28.08 22.86
N TYR A 306 8.86 -27.97 21.81
CA TYR A 306 9.18 -27.18 20.63
C TYR A 306 9.40 -25.70 20.99
N LEU A 307 8.45 -25.07 21.69
CA LEU A 307 8.58 -23.68 22.12
C LEU A 307 9.77 -23.48 23.06
N LEU A 308 9.99 -24.41 23.99
CA LEU A 308 11.12 -24.40 24.92
C LEU A 308 12.45 -24.37 24.19
N ARG A 309 12.64 -25.29 23.23
CA ARG A 309 13.87 -25.33 22.41
C ARG A 309 14.00 -24.10 21.53
N MET A 310 12.91 -23.65 20.89
CA MET A 310 12.88 -22.44 20.08
C MET A 310 13.43 -21.23 20.85
N PHE A 311 12.89 -20.95 22.04
CA PHE A 311 13.34 -19.78 22.80
C PHE A 311 14.75 -19.97 23.37
N GLN A 312 15.11 -21.17 23.86
CA GLN A 312 16.47 -21.43 24.37
C GLN A 312 17.52 -21.19 23.29
N GLN A 313 17.26 -21.61 22.06
CA GLN A 313 18.15 -21.39 20.92
C GLN A 313 18.17 -19.93 20.48
N THR A 314 17.00 -19.27 20.44
CA THR A 314 16.88 -17.82 20.16
C THR A 314 17.75 -17.03 21.13
N PHE A 315 17.57 -17.30 22.42
CA PHE A 315 18.29 -16.64 23.50
C PHE A 315 19.78 -16.94 23.43
N TYR A 316 20.17 -18.20 23.18
CA TYR A 316 21.57 -18.58 23.02
C TYR A 316 22.24 -17.86 21.85
N LEU A 317 21.62 -17.80 20.67
CA LEU A 317 22.18 -17.11 19.51
C LEU A 317 22.30 -15.61 19.77
N LEU A 318 21.24 -14.99 20.28
CA LEU A 318 21.24 -13.56 20.60
C LEU A 318 22.29 -13.24 21.66
N GLN A 319 22.39 -14.04 22.73
CA GLN A 319 23.47 -13.95 23.72
C GLN A 319 24.84 -14.16 23.08
N LYS A 320 25.00 -15.12 22.17
CA LYS A 320 26.30 -15.37 21.52
C LYS A 320 26.74 -14.16 20.71
N ILE A 321 25.81 -13.50 20.02
CA ILE A 321 26.08 -12.28 19.23
C ILE A 321 26.35 -11.08 20.13
N THR A 322 25.68 -10.98 21.28
CA THR A 322 25.72 -9.82 22.20
C THR A 322 26.52 -10.06 23.50
N LYS A 323 27.29 -11.16 23.58
CA LYS A 323 27.86 -11.71 24.85
C LYS A 323 28.81 -10.77 25.58
N GLU A 324 29.41 -9.83 24.86
CA GLU A 324 30.50 -9.01 25.40
C GLU A 324 29.95 -7.80 26.15
N ASN A 325 30.53 -7.49 27.30
CA ASN A 325 30.01 -6.47 28.20
C ASN A 325 30.28 -5.03 27.73
N ASN A 326 31.13 -4.83 26.71
CA ASN A 326 31.49 -3.49 26.22
C ASN A 326 30.76 -3.18 24.91
N ALA A 327 30.17 -1.99 24.82
CA ALA A 327 29.45 -1.50 23.65
C ALA A 327 30.29 -1.56 22.36
N HIS A 328 31.54 -1.10 22.42
CA HIS A 328 32.44 -1.12 21.26
C HIS A 328 32.72 -2.53 20.75
N THR A 329 32.79 -3.52 21.65
CA THR A 329 33.05 -4.91 21.27
C THR A 329 31.85 -5.58 20.63
N VAL A 330 30.62 -5.23 21.05
CA VAL A 330 29.39 -5.75 20.41
C VAL A 330 29.25 -5.18 19.00
N LYS A 331 29.45 -3.88 18.81
CA LYS A 331 29.40 -3.24 17.49
C LYS A 331 30.44 -3.83 16.54
N SER A 332 31.71 -3.91 16.96
CA SER A 332 32.78 -4.51 16.16
C SER A 332 32.49 -5.96 15.80
N ARG A 333 31.87 -6.71 16.70
CA ARG A 333 31.47 -8.09 16.42
C ARG A 333 30.37 -8.18 15.37
N LEU A 334 29.37 -7.31 15.41
CA LEU A 334 28.31 -7.26 14.39
C LEU A 334 28.90 -6.89 13.02
N GLU A 335 29.82 -5.92 12.96
CA GLU A 335 30.57 -5.58 11.73
C GLU A 335 31.41 -6.76 11.20
N GLU A 336 31.91 -7.63 12.08
CA GLU A 336 32.67 -8.84 11.70
C GLU A 336 31.80 -9.97 11.13
N LEU A 337 30.46 -9.92 11.23
CA LEU A 337 29.57 -10.99 10.72
C LEU A 337 29.30 -10.84 9.22
N ASP A 338 28.58 -11.82 8.66
CA ASP A 338 28.04 -11.75 7.31
C ASP A 338 26.75 -10.92 7.30
N GLU A 339 26.62 -9.97 6.38
CA GLU A 339 25.47 -9.07 6.30
C GLU A 339 24.17 -9.83 6.04
N SER A 340 24.19 -10.81 5.13
CA SER A 340 23.03 -11.66 4.86
C SER A 340 22.64 -12.50 6.08
N TYR A 341 23.60 -12.86 6.93
CA TYR A 341 23.29 -13.54 8.19
C TYR A 341 22.59 -12.61 9.18
N ILE A 342 23.06 -11.35 9.32
CA ILE A 342 22.42 -10.34 10.19
C ILE A 342 21.00 -10.05 9.74
N GLU A 343 20.78 -9.89 8.43
CA GLU A 343 19.45 -9.69 7.84
C GLU A 343 18.51 -10.85 8.23
N LYS A 344 18.91 -12.09 7.93
CA LYS A 344 18.10 -13.28 8.25
C LYS A 344 17.90 -13.49 9.75
N PHE A 345 18.87 -13.11 10.58
CA PHE A 345 18.73 -13.16 12.04
C PHE A 345 17.79 -12.07 12.57
N THR A 346 17.76 -10.90 11.96
CA THR A 346 16.82 -9.83 12.31
C THR A 346 15.40 -10.20 11.89
N ASP A 347 15.23 -10.79 10.70
CA ASP A 347 13.95 -11.39 10.26
C ASP A 347 13.45 -12.44 11.24
N PHE A 348 14.36 -13.30 11.72
CA PHE A 348 14.03 -14.31 12.72
C PHE A 348 13.50 -13.69 14.02
N LEU A 349 14.17 -12.67 14.55
CA LEU A 349 13.71 -11.96 15.75
C LEU A 349 12.35 -11.30 15.52
N ARG A 350 12.12 -10.71 14.34
CA ARG A 350 10.84 -10.13 13.94
C ARG A 350 9.72 -11.17 13.92
N LEU A 351 9.95 -12.33 13.30
CA LEU A 351 9.00 -13.45 13.26
C LEU A 351 8.74 -14.02 14.66
N PHE A 352 9.79 -14.15 15.48
CA PHE A 352 9.66 -14.62 16.86
C PHE A 352 8.77 -13.69 17.69
N VAL A 353 8.99 -12.38 17.62
CA VAL A 353 8.20 -11.38 18.37
C VAL A 353 6.77 -11.28 17.84
N SER A 354 6.56 -11.27 16.52
CA SER A 354 5.23 -11.09 15.93
C SER A 354 4.33 -12.32 16.09
N VAL A 355 4.88 -13.53 15.92
CA VAL A 355 4.07 -14.76 15.87
C VAL A 355 4.07 -15.52 17.20
N HIS A 356 5.24 -15.70 17.83
CA HIS A 356 5.43 -16.71 18.86
C HIS A 356 5.52 -16.15 20.28
N LEU A 357 5.95 -14.91 20.45
CA LEU A 357 6.14 -14.30 21.78
C LEU A 357 4.87 -14.34 22.63
N ARG A 358 3.69 -14.06 22.06
CA ARG A 358 2.40 -14.10 22.77
C ARG A 358 2.12 -15.44 23.45
N ARG A 359 2.60 -16.54 22.86
CA ARG A 359 2.41 -17.91 23.38
C ARG A 359 3.42 -18.21 24.50
N ILE A 360 4.66 -17.76 24.33
CA ILE A 360 5.80 -18.10 25.21
C ILE A 360 5.90 -17.18 26.43
N GLU A 361 5.51 -15.91 26.33
CA GLU A 361 5.67 -14.92 27.40
C GLU A 361 4.87 -15.25 28.68
N SER A 362 3.81 -16.05 28.54
CA SER A 362 3.03 -16.57 29.66
C SER A 362 3.70 -17.74 30.40
N TYR A 363 4.71 -18.37 29.79
CA TYR A 363 5.44 -19.49 30.37
C TYR A 363 6.42 -18.99 31.43
N SER A 364 6.33 -19.53 32.65
CA SER A 364 7.07 -19.04 33.82
C SER A 364 8.59 -19.16 33.71
N GLN A 365 9.09 -20.07 32.86
CA GLN A 365 10.53 -20.26 32.66
C GLN A 365 11.13 -19.30 31.61
N PHE A 366 10.31 -18.49 30.91
CA PHE A 366 10.82 -17.58 29.89
C PHE A 366 11.25 -16.23 30.51
N PRO A 367 12.56 -15.89 30.50
CA PRO A 367 13.06 -14.66 31.09
C PRO A 367 12.89 -13.49 30.10
N VAL A 368 11.65 -13.05 29.89
CA VAL A 368 11.32 -11.99 28.91
C VAL A 368 12.14 -10.70 29.13
N VAL A 369 12.40 -10.31 30.38
CA VAL A 369 13.18 -9.10 30.69
C VAL A 369 14.63 -9.25 30.21
N GLU A 370 15.23 -10.42 30.40
CA GLU A 370 16.58 -10.70 29.88
C GLU A 370 16.60 -10.72 28.35
N PHE A 371 15.55 -11.26 27.72
CA PHE A 371 15.42 -11.23 26.26
C PHE A 371 15.37 -9.79 25.75
N LEU A 372 14.56 -8.93 26.37
CA LEU A 372 14.47 -7.51 26.01
C LEU A 372 15.80 -6.78 26.24
N ALA A 373 16.55 -7.11 27.29
CA ALA A 373 17.88 -6.55 27.52
C ALA A 373 18.90 -6.94 26.43
N LEU A 374 18.82 -8.18 25.92
CA LEU A 374 19.66 -8.61 24.80
C LEU A 374 19.20 -8.01 23.48
N LEU A 375 17.90 -7.90 23.25
CA LEU A 375 17.34 -7.22 22.08
C LEU A 375 17.76 -5.75 22.07
N PHE A 376 17.70 -5.08 23.22
CA PHE A 376 18.18 -3.70 23.39
C PHE A 376 19.65 -3.57 22.99
N LYS A 377 20.52 -4.45 23.52
CA LYS A 377 21.93 -4.49 23.10
C LYS A 377 22.08 -4.71 21.60
N TYR A 378 21.32 -5.64 21.01
CA TYR A 378 21.36 -5.91 19.59
C TYR A 378 20.93 -4.71 18.74
N THR A 379 19.87 -4.01 19.14
CA THR A 379 19.30 -2.83 18.45
C THR A 379 20.28 -1.66 18.41
N PHE A 380 20.82 -1.25 19.57
CA PHE A 380 21.61 -0.03 19.66
C PHE A 380 23.09 -0.19 19.26
N HIS A 381 23.51 -1.42 18.93
CA HIS A 381 24.84 -1.71 18.39
C HIS A 381 24.82 -2.13 16.92
N GLN A 382 23.67 -2.04 16.24
CA GLN A 382 23.60 -2.31 14.79
C GLN A 382 24.62 -1.45 14.03
N PRO A 383 25.32 -2.03 13.04
CA PRO A 383 26.34 -1.33 12.27
C PRO A 383 25.74 -0.33 11.26
N THR A 384 24.52 -0.59 10.80
CA THR A 384 23.83 0.19 9.75
C THR A 384 22.51 0.79 10.26
N HIS A 385 22.08 1.89 9.64
CA HIS A 385 20.79 2.53 9.93
C HIS A 385 19.60 1.63 9.56
N GLU A 386 19.68 0.90 8.45
CA GLU A 386 18.69 -0.10 8.04
C GLU A 386 18.53 -1.24 9.07
N GLY A 387 19.64 -1.72 9.65
CA GLY A 387 19.60 -2.70 10.72
C GLY A 387 18.93 -2.15 11.98
N TYR A 388 19.21 -0.88 12.32
CA TYR A 388 18.55 -0.19 13.42
C TYR A 388 17.03 -0.04 13.18
N PHE A 389 16.60 0.37 11.98
CA PHE A 389 15.19 0.46 11.61
C PHE A 389 14.47 -0.88 11.69
N SER A 390 15.08 -1.93 11.13
CA SER A 390 14.57 -3.29 11.23
C SER A 390 14.39 -3.72 12.69
N CYS A 391 15.26 -3.28 13.59
CA CYS A 391 15.10 -3.50 15.02
C CYS A 391 13.99 -2.66 15.67
N LEU A 392 13.82 -1.38 15.28
CA LEU A 392 12.71 -0.54 15.77
C LEU A 392 11.34 -1.11 15.36
N ASP A 393 11.24 -1.77 14.20
CA ASP A 393 10.03 -2.47 13.79
C ASP A 393 9.71 -3.65 14.73
N ILE A 394 10.74 -4.37 15.20
CA ILE A 394 10.58 -5.44 16.20
C ILE A 394 10.07 -4.86 17.52
N TRP A 395 10.64 -3.74 17.97
CA TRP A 395 10.17 -3.03 19.16
C TRP A 395 8.73 -2.56 19.01
N THR A 396 8.36 -2.03 17.86
CA THR A 396 7.00 -1.59 17.55
C THR A 396 6.01 -2.75 17.64
N LEU A 397 6.33 -3.91 17.05
CA LEU A 397 5.53 -5.13 17.16
C LEU A 397 5.36 -5.58 18.62
N PHE A 398 6.42 -5.49 19.42
CA PHE A 398 6.37 -5.79 20.85
C PHE A 398 5.47 -4.81 21.63
N LEU A 399 5.58 -3.51 21.35
CA LEU A 399 4.78 -2.47 22.01
C LEU A 399 3.30 -2.62 21.66
N ASP A 400 2.96 -2.90 20.40
CA ASP A 400 1.59 -3.15 19.97
C ASP A 400 0.99 -4.39 20.63
N TYR A 401 1.79 -5.45 20.75
CA TYR A 401 1.42 -6.63 21.53
C TYR A 401 1.12 -6.27 23.00
N LEU A 402 1.99 -5.50 23.65
CA LEU A 402 1.81 -5.10 25.05
C LEU A 402 0.58 -4.20 25.24
N THR A 403 0.36 -3.24 24.35
CA THR A 403 -0.83 -2.37 24.33
C THR A 403 -2.11 -3.20 24.20
N SER A 404 -2.15 -4.17 23.27
CA SER A 404 -3.29 -5.09 23.10
C SER A 404 -3.53 -5.96 24.35
N LYS A 405 -2.46 -6.45 24.96
CA LYS A 405 -2.52 -7.25 26.20
C LYS A 405 -3.09 -6.46 27.37
N ILE A 406 -2.70 -5.19 27.52
CA ILE A 406 -3.22 -4.31 28.59
C ILE A 406 -4.69 -3.98 28.35
N LYS A 407 -5.08 -3.66 27.10
CA LYS A 407 -6.48 -3.38 26.74
C LYS A 407 -7.39 -4.59 27.01
N SER A 408 -6.91 -5.81 26.83
CA SER A 408 -7.68 -7.05 27.07
C SER A 408 -7.71 -7.53 28.54
N ARG A 409 -6.75 -7.13 29.39
CA ARG A 409 -6.65 -7.55 30.80
C ARG A 409 -6.64 -6.36 31.77
N LEU A 410 -7.72 -5.58 31.79
CA LEU A 410 -7.80 -4.34 32.58
C LEU A 410 -7.57 -4.52 34.09
N ALA A 411 -7.93 -5.68 34.66
CA ALA A 411 -7.78 -5.93 36.10
C ALA A 411 -6.31 -6.10 36.57
N ASP A 412 -5.41 -6.55 35.69
CA ASP A 412 -4.00 -6.81 36.00
C ASP A 412 -3.05 -5.77 35.36
N LYS A 413 -3.60 -4.64 34.88
CA LYS A 413 -2.87 -3.63 34.10
C LYS A 413 -1.57 -3.18 34.78
N GLU A 414 -1.64 -2.79 36.05
CA GLU A 414 -0.49 -2.28 36.81
C GLU A 414 0.58 -3.35 37.00
N ALA A 415 0.19 -4.59 37.34
CA ALA A 415 1.14 -5.69 37.52
C ALA A 415 1.89 -6.04 36.22
N VAL A 416 1.20 -5.99 35.07
CA VAL A 416 1.82 -6.22 33.76
C VAL A 416 2.77 -5.07 33.40
N LEU A 417 2.36 -3.81 33.61
CA LEU A 417 3.19 -2.65 33.30
C LEU A 417 4.47 -2.60 34.14
N ASN A 418 4.36 -2.81 35.45
CA ASN A 418 5.50 -2.78 36.37
C ASN A 418 6.57 -3.84 36.01
N ARG A 419 6.18 -4.94 35.35
CA ARG A 419 7.13 -5.97 34.87
C ARG A 419 8.03 -5.47 33.74
N TYR A 420 7.54 -4.55 32.91
CA TYR A 420 8.24 -4.05 31.72
C TYR A 420 8.77 -2.63 31.85
N GLU A 421 8.42 -1.96 32.94
CA GLU A 421 8.69 -0.54 33.19
C GLU A 421 10.14 -0.16 32.94
N ASP A 422 11.10 -0.79 33.63
CA ASP A 422 12.53 -0.48 33.50
C ASP A 422 13.03 -0.63 32.06
N ALA A 423 12.59 -1.69 31.35
CA ALA A 423 13.01 -1.95 29.98
C ALA A 423 12.45 -0.91 29.01
N LEU A 424 11.21 -0.47 29.21
CA LEU A 424 10.56 0.54 28.38
C LEU A 424 11.13 1.95 28.63
N VAL A 425 11.44 2.29 29.89
CA VAL A 425 12.10 3.54 30.25
C VAL A 425 13.52 3.60 29.68
N LEU A 426 14.25 2.48 29.73
CA LEU A 426 15.58 2.37 29.12
C LEU A 426 15.51 2.51 27.59
N LEU A 427 14.56 1.83 26.94
CA LEU A 427 14.32 1.96 25.50
C LEU A 427 14.05 3.42 25.12
N LEU A 428 13.12 4.07 25.82
CA LEU A 428 12.79 5.47 25.60
C LEU A 428 14.02 6.37 25.71
N THR A 429 14.78 6.21 26.79
CA THR A 429 15.96 7.05 27.06
C THR A 429 16.99 6.90 25.95
N GLU A 430 17.27 5.67 25.51
CA GLU A 430 18.26 5.45 24.48
C GLU A 430 17.77 5.90 23.09
N VAL A 431 16.50 5.71 22.73
CA VAL A 431 15.95 6.27 21.49
C VAL A 431 16.07 7.80 21.48
N LEU A 432 15.80 8.46 22.61
CA LEU A 432 16.00 9.92 22.74
C LEU A 432 17.47 10.31 22.60
N ASN A 433 18.41 9.56 23.18
CA ASN A 433 19.83 9.80 22.98
C ASN A 433 20.24 9.67 21.51
N ARG A 434 19.68 8.69 20.78
CA ARG A 434 20.04 8.40 19.39
C ARG A 434 19.62 9.48 18.40
N ILE A 435 18.54 10.21 18.69
CA ILE A 435 18.08 11.34 17.85
C ILE A 435 18.79 12.67 18.19
N GLN A 436 19.63 12.69 19.23
CA GLN A 436 20.35 13.89 19.67
C GLN A 436 21.82 13.87 19.21
N PHE A 437 22.25 14.92 18.52
CA PHE A 437 23.62 15.20 18.12
C PHE A 437 24.56 15.21 19.32
N ARG A 438 24.15 15.68 20.50
CA ARG A 438 25.00 15.62 21.70
C ARG A 438 25.53 14.21 22.03
N TYR A 439 24.80 13.16 21.67
CA TYR A 439 25.19 11.77 21.93
C TYR A 439 25.56 10.99 20.66
N ASN A 440 24.98 11.34 19.51
CA ASN A 440 25.11 10.57 18.27
C ASN A 440 25.57 11.38 17.06
N GLN A 441 26.27 12.51 17.26
CA GLN A 441 26.70 13.44 16.19
C GLN A 441 27.28 12.75 14.95
N ALA A 442 28.24 11.84 15.14
CA ALA A 442 28.98 11.23 14.02
C ALA A 442 28.08 10.49 13.03
N GLN A 443 26.99 9.86 13.51
CA GLN A 443 26.06 9.15 12.63
C GLN A 443 24.98 10.07 12.09
N LEU A 444 24.51 11.04 12.88
CA LEU A 444 23.46 11.96 12.43
C LEU A 444 23.95 12.94 11.36
N GLU A 445 25.25 13.25 11.33
CA GLU A 445 25.88 14.04 10.26
C GLU A 445 26.05 13.27 8.95
N GLU A 446 25.96 11.94 8.95
CA GLU A 446 26.05 11.10 7.74
C GLU A 446 24.71 10.97 7.00
N LEU A 447 23.59 11.26 7.67
CA LEU A 447 22.24 11.16 7.10
C LEU A 447 21.95 12.32 6.15
N ASP A 448 21.38 12.01 4.98
CA ASP A 448 20.98 13.04 4.02
C ASP A 448 19.77 13.86 4.51
N ASP A 449 19.88 15.20 4.46
CA ASP A 449 18.84 16.16 4.85
C ASP A 449 18.44 17.09 3.68
N GLU A 450 18.77 16.72 2.44
CA GLU A 450 18.51 17.53 1.24
C GLU A 450 17.63 16.83 0.19
N THR A 451 17.85 15.53 -0.08
CA THR A 451 17.12 14.80 -1.12
C THR A 451 15.84 14.19 -0.57
N LEU A 452 14.76 14.28 -1.35
CA LEU A 452 13.46 13.72 -0.99
C LEU A 452 13.28 12.35 -1.66
N ASP A 453 12.82 11.38 -0.89
CA ASP A 453 12.40 10.06 -1.38
C ASP A 453 10.99 10.10 -2.03
N ASP A 454 10.48 8.93 -2.45
CA ASP A 454 9.15 8.78 -3.05
C ASP A 454 8.01 9.24 -2.11
N ASP A 455 8.24 9.27 -0.80
CA ASP A 455 7.32 9.74 0.24
C ASP A 455 7.47 11.24 0.55
N GLN A 456 8.29 11.97 -0.22
CA GLN A 456 8.65 13.38 0.00
C GLN A 456 9.33 13.65 1.34
N GLN A 457 10.16 12.71 1.82
CA GLN A 457 10.90 12.84 3.08
C GLN A 457 12.42 12.69 2.84
N THR A 458 13.23 13.37 3.65
CA THR A 458 14.70 13.16 3.66
C THR A 458 15.06 11.94 4.49
N GLU A 459 16.26 11.40 4.31
CA GLU A 459 16.77 10.28 5.11
C GLU A 459 16.78 10.63 6.61
N TRP A 460 17.21 11.86 6.95
CA TRP A 460 17.14 12.41 8.30
C TRP A 460 15.71 12.44 8.85
N GLN A 461 14.73 12.89 8.05
CA GLN A 461 13.32 12.95 8.46
C GLN A 461 12.74 11.55 8.70
N ARG A 462 13.07 10.59 7.83
CA ARG A 462 12.67 9.19 7.98
C ARG A 462 13.25 8.60 9.27
N TYR A 463 14.54 8.81 9.54
CA TYR A 463 15.22 8.37 10.75
C TYR A 463 14.57 8.91 12.03
N LEU A 464 14.31 10.22 12.06
CA LEU A 464 13.68 10.87 13.20
C LEU A 464 12.25 10.36 13.40
N ARG A 465 11.44 10.28 12.33
CA ARG A 465 10.05 9.83 12.39
C ARG A 465 9.90 8.42 12.95
N GLN A 466 10.70 7.47 12.45
CA GLN A 466 10.63 6.07 12.92
C GLN A 466 11.07 5.93 14.38
N SER A 467 12.08 6.70 14.80
CA SER A 467 12.50 6.76 16.20
C SER A 467 11.40 7.36 17.09
N LEU A 468 10.74 8.45 16.66
CA LEU A 468 9.66 9.09 17.41
C LEU A 468 8.39 8.24 17.51
N GLU A 469 8.14 7.32 16.57
CA GLU A 469 7.00 6.41 16.66
C GLU A 469 7.17 5.41 17.82
N VAL A 470 8.40 4.95 18.09
CA VAL A 470 8.70 4.14 19.28
C VAL A 470 8.50 4.96 20.56
N VAL A 471 8.94 6.22 20.58
CA VAL A 471 8.70 7.14 21.71
C VAL A 471 7.19 7.32 21.96
N ALA A 472 6.39 7.50 20.91
CA ALA A 472 4.94 7.66 20.99
C ALA A 472 4.25 6.41 21.56
N LYS A 473 4.63 5.22 21.11
CA LYS A 473 4.10 3.95 21.63
C LYS A 473 4.47 3.72 23.10
N VAL A 474 5.69 4.09 23.51
CA VAL A 474 6.07 4.05 24.93
C VAL A 474 5.26 5.08 25.74
N MET A 475 4.98 6.27 25.19
CA MET A 475 4.10 7.27 25.84
C MET A 475 2.65 6.78 26.03
N GLU A 476 2.11 5.98 25.10
CA GLU A 476 0.78 5.35 25.26
C GLU A 476 0.75 4.45 26.51
N LEU A 477 1.84 3.71 26.76
CA LEU A 477 1.98 2.72 27.82
C LEU A 477 2.39 3.32 29.17
N LEU A 478 3.43 4.16 29.18
CA LEU A 478 4.09 4.75 30.36
C LEU A 478 4.16 6.29 30.26
N PRO A 479 3.00 6.97 30.27
CA PRO A 479 2.90 8.40 29.97
C PRO A 479 3.67 9.30 30.95
N THR A 480 3.57 9.05 32.25
CA THR A 480 4.22 9.86 33.28
C THR A 480 5.74 9.74 33.20
N HIS A 481 6.24 8.50 33.02
CA HIS A 481 7.66 8.26 32.83
C HIS A 481 8.15 8.91 31.54
N ALA A 482 7.43 8.73 30.43
CA ALA A 482 7.81 9.30 29.16
C ALA A 482 7.90 10.82 29.18
N PHE A 483 6.93 11.49 29.82
CA PHE A 483 6.99 12.93 30.05
C PHE A 483 8.17 13.33 30.95
N SER A 484 8.38 12.61 32.05
CA SER A 484 9.46 12.90 33.01
C SER A 484 10.86 12.71 32.44
N THR A 485 11.02 11.86 31.41
CA THR A 485 12.29 11.68 30.69
C THR A 485 12.48 12.72 29.59
N LEU A 486 11.44 13.00 28.80
CA LEU A 486 11.53 13.89 27.64
C LEU A 486 11.59 15.38 28.04
N PHE A 487 10.70 15.81 28.95
CA PHE A 487 10.49 17.23 29.21
C PHE A 487 11.72 17.93 29.84
N PRO A 488 12.47 17.34 30.78
CA PRO A 488 13.70 17.96 31.30
C PRO A 488 14.75 18.19 30.20
N VAL A 489 14.94 17.22 29.30
CA VAL A 489 15.91 17.32 28.21
C VAL A 489 15.52 18.43 27.21
N LEU A 490 14.22 18.56 26.93
CA LEU A 490 13.69 19.70 26.17
C LEU A 490 13.97 21.02 26.90
N GLN A 491 13.65 21.08 28.19
CA GLN A 491 13.79 22.30 29.00
C GLN A 491 15.24 22.81 29.03
N ASP A 492 16.22 21.93 29.19
CA ASP A 492 17.65 22.29 29.16
C ASP A 492 18.04 22.94 27.82
N ASN A 493 17.59 22.36 26.70
CA ASN A 493 17.87 22.91 25.36
C ASN A 493 17.12 24.22 25.10
N LEU A 494 15.90 24.36 25.61
CA LEU A 494 15.12 25.60 25.56
C LEU A 494 15.82 26.73 26.32
N GLU A 495 16.42 26.45 27.48
CA GLU A 495 17.15 27.44 28.25
C GLU A 495 18.38 27.97 27.51
N VAL A 496 19.09 27.11 26.78
CA VAL A 496 20.20 27.54 25.89
C VAL A 496 19.68 28.49 24.81
N TYR A 497 18.60 28.14 24.11
CA TYR A 497 18.03 28.96 23.04
C TYR A 497 17.50 30.31 23.54
N LEU A 498 16.73 30.30 24.63
CA LEU A 498 16.20 31.50 25.28
C LEU A 498 17.30 32.38 25.89
N GLY A 499 18.44 31.78 26.25
CA GLY A 499 19.64 32.48 26.71
C GLY A 499 20.42 33.20 25.62
N LEU A 500 20.15 32.96 24.33
CA LEU A 500 20.93 33.55 23.23
C LEU A 500 20.88 35.08 23.20
N GLN A 501 19.82 35.70 23.71
CA GLN A 501 19.65 37.15 23.76
C GLN A 501 20.84 37.87 24.42
N GLN A 502 21.46 37.26 25.43
CA GLN A 502 22.61 37.86 26.13
C GLN A 502 23.86 37.98 25.25
N PHE A 503 23.92 37.21 24.16
CA PHE A 503 25.00 37.23 23.18
C PHE A 503 24.66 38.06 21.93
N VAL A 504 23.45 38.63 21.85
CA VAL A 504 23.05 39.48 20.73
C VAL A 504 23.59 40.90 20.93
N VAL A 505 24.40 41.36 19.98
CA VAL A 505 24.97 42.71 19.97
C VAL A 505 24.36 43.51 18.82
N THR A 506 23.94 44.75 19.11
CA THR A 506 23.44 45.67 18.10
C THR A 506 24.62 46.41 17.46
N SER A 507 24.89 46.14 16.18
CA SER A 507 25.85 46.90 15.37
C SER A 507 25.10 47.88 14.47
N GLY A 508 25.75 48.94 14.00
CA GLY A 508 25.12 49.98 13.15
C GLY A 508 24.50 49.48 11.84
N THR A 509 24.77 48.23 11.44
CA THR A 509 24.21 47.57 10.25
C THR A 509 23.19 46.46 10.54
N GLY A 510 22.98 46.06 11.80
CA GLY A 510 22.08 44.96 12.16
C GLY A 510 22.33 44.32 13.53
N HIS A 511 21.56 43.27 13.86
CA HIS A 511 21.80 42.44 15.04
C HIS A 511 22.78 41.31 14.69
N ARG A 512 23.79 41.10 15.53
CA ARG A 512 24.78 40.01 15.37
C ARG A 512 24.84 39.14 16.62
N LEU A 513 25.02 37.83 16.42
CA LEU A 513 25.29 36.88 17.50
C LEU A 513 26.79 36.83 17.80
N ASN A 514 27.18 37.25 19.01
CA ASN A 514 28.57 37.34 19.45
C ASN A 514 29.10 35.99 20.00
N ILE A 515 28.90 34.92 19.22
CA ILE A 515 29.46 33.59 19.45
C ILE A 515 30.31 33.27 18.23
N THR A 516 31.63 33.36 18.39
CA THR A 516 32.58 33.32 17.26
C THR A 516 33.62 32.22 17.39
N ALA A 517 33.83 31.67 18.58
CA ALA A 517 34.75 30.55 18.79
C ALA A 517 34.19 29.27 18.15
N GLU A 518 35.00 28.58 17.37
CA GLU A 518 34.60 27.39 16.59
C GLU A 518 33.93 26.30 17.45
N ASN A 519 34.53 26.00 18.62
CA ASN A 519 33.97 25.01 19.55
C ASN A 519 32.61 25.43 20.11
N ASP A 520 32.40 26.72 20.37
CA ASP A 520 31.13 27.23 20.89
C ASP A 520 30.06 27.25 19.78
N CYS A 521 30.45 27.60 18.55
CA CYS A 521 29.59 27.46 17.37
C CYS A 521 29.15 26.01 17.14
N ARG A 522 30.08 25.04 17.24
CA ARG A 522 29.76 23.61 17.08
C ARG A 522 28.82 23.11 18.18
N ARG A 523 29.04 23.51 19.43
CA ARG A 523 28.15 23.18 20.56
C ARG A 523 26.76 23.78 20.38
N LEU A 524 26.69 25.04 19.93
CA LEU A 524 25.43 25.69 19.63
C LEU A 524 24.68 24.98 18.50
N HIS A 525 25.37 24.66 17.39
CA HIS A 525 24.81 23.88 16.29
C HIS A 525 24.16 22.58 16.78
N CYS A 526 24.89 21.77 17.55
CA CYS A 526 24.36 20.52 18.11
C CYS A 526 23.14 20.76 19.01
N SER A 527 23.19 21.79 19.88
CA SER A 527 22.08 22.12 20.78
C SER A 527 20.82 22.59 20.03
N LEU A 528 20.99 23.34 18.92
CA LEU A 528 19.86 23.78 18.10
C LEU A 528 19.24 22.62 17.31
N ARG A 529 20.06 21.71 16.77
CA ARG A 529 19.56 20.49 16.09
C ARG A 529 18.88 19.53 17.06
N ASP A 530 19.42 19.38 18.27
CA ASP A 530 18.78 18.63 19.37
C ASP A 530 17.43 19.24 19.73
N LEU A 531 17.38 20.56 19.91
CA LEU A 531 16.13 21.26 20.20
C LEU A 531 15.09 21.08 19.09
N SER A 532 15.49 21.18 17.82
CA SER A 532 14.62 20.92 16.67
C SER A 532 14.02 19.52 16.70
N SER A 533 14.82 18.50 17.04
CA SER A 533 14.38 17.10 17.15
C SER A 533 13.43 16.89 18.34
N LEU A 534 13.73 17.51 19.48
CA LEU A 534 12.90 17.44 20.69
C LEU A 534 11.56 18.20 20.55
N LEU A 535 11.53 19.32 19.81
CA LEU A 535 10.29 20.02 19.49
C LEU A 535 9.37 19.16 18.62
N GLN A 536 9.92 18.44 17.65
CA GLN A 536 9.17 17.46 16.86
C GLN A 536 8.66 16.29 17.72
N ALA A 537 9.47 15.79 18.65
CA ALA A 537 9.05 14.77 19.61
C ALA A 537 7.81 15.22 20.40
N VAL A 538 7.86 16.42 20.98
CA VAL A 538 6.76 16.97 21.79
C VAL A 538 5.51 17.26 20.95
N GLY A 539 5.69 17.69 19.70
CA GLY A 539 4.60 17.84 18.74
C GLY A 539 3.91 16.51 18.41
N ARG A 540 4.69 15.44 18.18
CA ARG A 540 4.17 14.08 17.92
C ARG A 540 3.36 13.54 19.11
N LEU A 541 3.69 13.95 20.33
CA LEU A 541 3.00 13.50 21.55
C LEU A 541 1.70 14.27 21.87
N ALA A 542 1.33 15.28 21.09
CA ALA A 542 0.18 16.14 21.38
C ALA A 542 -1.15 15.38 21.54
N GLU A 543 -1.36 14.31 20.76
CA GLU A 543 -2.59 13.50 20.80
C GLU A 543 -2.81 12.80 22.16
N TYR A 544 -1.73 12.46 22.88
CA TYR A 544 -1.77 11.79 24.19
C TYR A 544 -2.17 12.69 25.35
N PHE A 545 -2.49 13.96 25.07
CA PHE A 545 -3.01 14.92 26.04
C PHE A 545 -4.49 15.25 25.82
N THR A 546 -5.15 14.62 24.83
CA THR A 546 -6.54 14.89 24.46
C THR A 546 -7.48 13.74 24.84
N GLY A 547 -8.80 13.98 24.79
CA GLY A 547 -9.81 12.95 25.01
C GLY A 547 -9.95 12.59 26.50
N ASP A 548 -10.10 11.31 26.82
CA ASP A 548 -10.39 10.85 28.19
C ASP A 548 -9.27 11.18 29.20
N VAL A 549 -8.03 11.34 28.72
CA VAL A 549 -6.86 11.66 29.56
C VAL A 549 -6.63 13.16 29.75
N PHE A 550 -7.42 14.02 29.09
CA PHE A 550 -7.25 15.48 29.09
C PHE A 550 -7.18 16.06 30.50
N ALA A 551 -8.16 15.73 31.37
CA ALA A 551 -8.23 16.27 32.72
C ALA A 551 -7.05 15.80 33.60
N ALA A 552 -6.62 14.55 33.45
CA ALA A 552 -5.54 13.97 34.26
C ALA A 552 -4.16 14.57 33.91
N ARG A 553 -3.95 14.99 32.66
CA ARG A 553 -2.67 15.50 32.16
C ARG A 553 -2.70 16.96 31.73
N PHE A 554 -3.73 17.69 32.17
CA PHE A 554 -3.94 19.07 31.79
C PHE A 554 -2.72 19.95 32.11
N ASN A 555 -2.15 19.81 33.31
CA ASN A 555 -1.02 20.61 33.76
C ASN A 555 0.27 20.32 32.96
N ASP A 556 0.51 19.06 32.60
CA ASP A 556 1.68 18.68 31.80
C ASP A 556 1.61 19.30 30.41
N ALA A 557 0.45 19.17 29.75
CA ALA A 557 0.19 19.76 28.44
C ALA A 557 0.23 21.29 28.47
N LEU A 558 -0.38 21.90 29.49
CA LEU A 558 -0.36 23.35 29.68
C LEU A 558 1.07 23.87 29.82
N THR A 559 1.91 23.19 30.62
CA THR A 559 3.33 23.54 30.78
C THR A 559 4.06 23.51 29.44
N VAL A 560 3.83 22.48 28.62
CA VAL A 560 4.40 22.38 27.28
C VAL A 560 3.94 23.53 26.38
N VAL A 561 2.63 23.78 26.31
CA VAL A 561 2.07 24.83 25.44
C VAL A 561 2.56 26.22 25.85
N GLU A 562 2.62 26.52 27.16
CA GLU A 562 3.18 27.78 27.67
C GLU A 562 4.64 27.97 27.24
N ARG A 563 5.45 26.90 27.28
CA ARG A 563 6.84 26.95 26.80
C ARG A 563 6.91 27.15 25.29
N LEU A 564 6.12 26.43 24.50
CA LEU A 564 6.09 26.56 23.04
C LEU A 564 5.68 27.97 22.60
N VAL A 565 4.67 28.57 23.24
CA VAL A 565 4.24 29.95 23.00
C VAL A 565 5.37 30.93 23.33
N LYS A 566 6.02 30.76 24.49
CA LYS A 566 7.14 31.61 24.92
C LYS A 566 8.30 31.57 23.93
N VAL A 567 8.70 30.39 23.48
CA VAL A 567 9.84 30.18 22.58
C VAL A 567 9.57 30.75 21.19
N THR A 568 8.36 30.54 20.69
CA THR A 568 7.91 31.10 19.41
C THR A 568 7.85 32.63 19.47
N LEU A 569 7.32 33.21 20.56
CA LEU A 569 7.32 34.66 20.75
C LEU A 569 8.74 35.23 20.78
N TYR A 570 9.63 34.59 21.54
CA TYR A 570 11.03 34.99 21.67
C TYR A 570 11.76 35.01 20.31
N GLY A 571 11.62 33.93 19.53
CA GLY A 571 12.21 33.83 18.18
C GLY A 571 11.74 34.95 17.24
N SER A 572 10.45 35.29 17.30
CA SER A 572 9.84 36.38 16.52
C SER A 572 10.23 37.78 16.98
N GLN A 573 10.29 38.03 18.29
CA GLN A 573 10.63 39.34 18.85
C GLN A 573 12.08 39.73 18.56
N ILE A 574 13.00 38.79 18.75
CA ILE A 574 14.44 39.01 18.54
C ILE A 574 14.81 38.89 17.07
N LYS A 575 13.98 38.23 16.26
CA LYS A 575 14.23 37.92 14.85
C LYS A 575 15.51 37.11 14.67
N LEU A 576 15.69 36.08 15.49
CA LEU A 576 16.87 35.21 15.46
C LEU A 576 17.11 34.59 14.07
N TYR A 577 16.04 34.34 13.32
CA TYR A 577 16.09 33.84 11.93
C TYR A 577 16.77 34.81 10.94
N ASN A 578 16.91 36.09 11.30
CA ASN A 578 17.55 37.14 10.49
C ASN A 578 18.85 37.69 11.11
N ILE A 579 19.35 37.08 12.20
CA ILE A 579 20.55 37.55 12.88
C ILE A 579 21.81 37.20 12.08
N GLU A 580 22.81 38.08 12.09
CA GLU A 580 24.14 37.77 11.57
C GLU A 580 24.86 36.81 12.53
N THR A 581 25.42 35.72 12.01
CA THR A 581 26.16 34.72 12.80
C THR A 581 27.58 34.57 12.26
N ALA A 582 28.49 34.05 13.08
CA ALA A 582 29.89 33.82 12.67
C ALA A 582 30.02 32.76 11.57
N VAL A 583 29.11 31.79 11.52
CA VAL A 583 29.05 30.71 10.52
C VAL A 583 27.64 30.64 9.90
N PRO A 584 27.31 31.53 8.96
CA PRO A 584 25.94 31.67 8.43
C PRO A 584 25.42 30.42 7.72
N SER A 585 26.28 29.64 7.08
CA SER A 585 25.87 28.42 6.36
C SER A 585 25.35 27.32 7.27
N VAL A 586 25.67 27.35 8.57
CA VAL A 586 25.32 26.30 9.55
C VAL A 586 24.27 26.82 10.52
N LEU A 587 24.61 27.88 11.28
CA LEU A 587 23.77 28.34 12.39
C LEU A 587 22.48 29.03 11.95
N LYS A 588 22.45 29.64 10.75
CA LYS A 588 21.24 30.33 10.28
C LYS A 588 20.13 29.32 9.93
N PRO A 589 20.38 28.26 9.14
CA PRO A 589 19.44 27.15 8.99
C PRO A 589 18.93 26.59 10.33
N ASP A 590 19.83 26.33 11.29
CA ASP A 590 19.45 25.80 12.60
C ASP A 590 18.47 26.71 13.36
N LEU A 591 18.72 28.02 13.38
CA LEU A 591 17.86 29.00 14.05
C LEU A 591 16.49 29.11 13.38
N ILE A 592 16.43 29.00 12.05
CA ILE A 592 15.18 28.95 11.29
C ILE A 592 14.42 27.67 11.60
N ASP A 593 15.12 26.54 11.67
CA ASP A 593 14.54 25.23 11.93
C ASP A 593 13.96 25.13 13.33
N VAL A 594 14.68 25.56 14.36
CA VAL A 594 14.14 25.61 15.73
C VAL A 594 12.86 26.43 15.79
N HIS A 595 12.80 27.57 15.09
CA HIS A 595 11.62 28.43 15.09
C HIS A 595 10.46 27.82 14.28
N ALA A 596 10.75 27.22 13.12
CA ALA A 596 9.75 26.50 12.33
C ALA A 596 9.16 25.32 13.13
N GLN A 597 10.01 24.54 13.80
CA GLN A 597 9.58 23.42 14.63
C GLN A 597 8.86 23.86 15.90
N SER A 598 9.17 25.03 16.48
CA SER A 598 8.40 25.54 17.63
C SER A 598 6.97 25.90 17.23
N LEU A 599 6.78 26.47 16.03
CA LEU A 599 5.48 26.74 15.44
C LEU A 599 4.71 25.46 15.10
N ALA A 600 5.37 24.49 14.47
CA ALA A 600 4.78 23.21 14.11
C ALA A 600 4.39 22.39 15.36
N ALA A 601 5.23 22.39 16.39
CA ALA A 601 4.92 21.77 17.67
C ALA A 601 3.70 22.45 18.32
N LEU A 602 3.63 23.79 18.35
CA LEU A 602 2.47 24.50 18.88
C LEU A 602 1.20 24.21 18.07
N GLN A 603 1.32 24.09 16.74
CA GLN A 603 0.22 23.72 15.85
C GLN A 603 -0.34 22.32 16.19
N ALA A 604 0.51 21.36 16.53
CA ALA A 604 0.09 20.00 16.89
C ALA A 604 -0.87 19.97 18.10
N TYR A 605 -0.77 20.95 19.00
CA TYR A 605 -1.66 21.09 20.17
C TYR A 605 -2.99 21.79 19.85
N ALA A 606 -3.35 22.02 18.57
CA ALA A 606 -4.62 22.66 18.20
C ALA A 606 -5.86 21.92 18.74
N HIS A 607 -5.87 20.59 18.72
CA HIS A 607 -6.97 19.79 19.29
C HIS A 607 -7.05 19.91 20.82
N TRP A 608 -5.89 19.95 21.49
CA TRP A 608 -5.83 20.20 22.94
C TRP A 608 -6.34 21.61 23.28
N LEU A 609 -5.95 22.63 22.51
CA LEU A 609 -6.45 23.99 22.66
C LEU A 609 -7.97 24.09 22.44
N ALA A 610 -8.53 23.31 21.50
CA ALA A 610 -9.97 23.26 21.26
C ALA A 610 -10.73 22.63 22.44
N GLN A 611 -10.21 21.55 23.03
CA GLN A 611 -10.76 20.96 24.26
C GLN A 611 -10.62 21.91 25.45
N PHE A 612 -9.48 22.58 25.60
CA PHE A 612 -9.26 23.60 26.63
C PHE A 612 -10.25 24.76 26.51
N TYR A 613 -10.46 25.30 25.30
CA TYR A 613 -11.46 26.36 25.07
C TYR A 613 -12.88 25.93 25.46
N SER A 614 -13.23 24.68 25.19
CA SER A 614 -14.56 24.13 25.52
C SER A 614 -14.80 24.04 27.03
N GLU A 615 -13.78 23.67 27.83
CA GLU A 615 -13.89 23.61 29.30
C GLU A 615 -13.70 25.00 29.95
N VAL A 616 -12.95 25.92 29.34
CA VAL A 616 -12.72 27.29 29.85
C VAL A 616 -13.98 28.15 29.88
N HIS A 617 -14.95 27.88 29.00
CA HIS A 617 -16.28 28.50 29.10
C HIS A 617 -16.95 28.25 30.47
N ARG A 618 -16.48 27.25 31.24
CA ARG A 618 -16.89 26.96 32.61
C ARG A 618 -16.00 27.60 33.68
N GLN A 619 -14.71 27.84 33.44
CA GLN A 619 -13.73 28.35 34.44
C GLN A 619 -12.59 29.18 33.80
N ASN A 620 -12.35 30.39 34.34
CA ASN A 620 -11.24 31.34 34.08
C ASN A 620 -10.75 31.54 32.62
N PRO A 621 -11.39 32.44 31.84
CA PRO A 621 -11.05 32.65 30.42
C PRO A 621 -9.73 33.39 30.15
N GLU A 622 -9.16 34.06 31.14
CA GLU A 622 -8.02 34.96 30.93
C GLU A 622 -6.74 34.24 30.48
N GLN A 623 -6.44 33.08 31.07
CA GLN A 623 -5.23 32.32 30.74
C GLN A 623 -5.27 31.83 29.28
N PHE A 624 -6.42 31.30 28.84
CA PHE A 624 -6.59 30.85 27.46
C PHE A 624 -6.51 32.00 26.46
N ILE A 625 -7.19 33.12 26.75
CA ILE A 625 -7.13 34.32 25.91
C ILE A 625 -5.69 34.83 25.79
N SER A 626 -4.94 34.85 26.89
CA SER A 626 -3.53 35.25 26.90
C SER A 626 -2.69 34.33 26.01
N LEU A 627 -2.83 33.01 26.15
CA LEU A 627 -2.06 32.04 25.36
C LEU A 627 -2.27 32.22 23.85
N VAL A 628 -3.53 32.27 23.42
CA VAL A 628 -3.88 32.44 21.99
C VAL A 628 -3.43 33.81 21.49
N SER A 629 -3.63 34.88 22.26
CA SER A 629 -3.19 36.22 21.87
C SER A 629 -1.67 36.30 21.70
N THR A 630 -0.90 35.73 22.64
CA THR A 630 0.56 35.70 22.56
C THR A 630 1.05 34.86 21.38
N ALA A 631 0.41 33.72 21.09
CA ALA A 631 0.73 32.93 19.90
C ALA A 631 0.51 33.74 18.60
N LEU A 632 -0.57 34.50 18.53
CA LEU A 632 -0.88 35.34 17.36
C LEU A 632 0.06 36.54 17.23
N GLU A 633 0.47 37.14 18.34
CA GLU A 633 1.52 38.15 18.37
C GLU A 633 2.85 37.60 17.84
N ALA A 634 3.17 36.35 18.16
CA ALA A 634 4.37 35.69 17.67
C ALA A 634 4.35 35.44 16.15
N ILE A 635 3.22 35.04 15.56
CA ILE A 635 3.16 34.74 14.11
C ILE A 635 2.98 35.96 13.22
N THR A 636 2.35 37.03 13.71
CA THR A 636 2.08 38.25 12.92
C THR A 636 3.31 38.83 12.20
N PRO A 637 4.49 38.99 12.83
CA PRO A 637 5.69 39.49 12.14
C PRO A 637 6.25 38.50 11.10
N LEU A 638 5.92 37.21 11.19
CA LEU A 638 6.40 36.16 10.30
C LEU A 638 5.62 36.11 8.98
N ILE A 639 4.36 36.55 8.99
CA ILE A 639 3.50 36.61 7.80
C ILE A 639 3.95 37.79 6.92
N SER A 640 5.07 37.62 6.21
CA SER A 640 5.71 38.65 5.39
C SER A 640 6.57 38.07 4.27
N SER A 641 6.58 38.72 3.11
CA SER A 641 7.41 38.36 1.94
C SER A 641 8.93 38.41 2.19
N LYS A 642 9.36 39.06 3.28
CA LYS A 642 10.79 39.19 3.67
C LYS A 642 11.28 38.03 4.55
N VAL A 643 10.42 37.09 4.89
CA VAL A 643 10.72 35.94 5.76
C VAL A 643 10.90 34.72 4.87
N GLN A 644 11.80 33.81 5.26
CA GLN A 644 12.02 32.57 4.54
C GLN A 644 10.75 31.71 4.50
N GLU A 645 10.52 31.05 3.37
CA GLU A 645 9.28 30.32 3.07
C GLU A 645 8.92 29.27 4.14
N LYS A 646 9.88 28.46 4.62
CA LYS A 646 9.65 27.46 5.68
C LYS A 646 8.99 28.06 6.94
N LEU A 647 9.50 29.21 7.40
CA LEU A 647 8.99 29.88 8.60
C LEU A 647 7.65 30.57 8.34
N LEU A 648 7.51 31.19 7.16
CA LEU A 648 6.25 31.79 6.71
C LEU A 648 5.13 30.75 6.67
N LEU A 649 5.36 29.59 6.03
CA LEU A 649 4.37 28.51 5.93
C LEU A 649 4.01 27.95 7.31
N SER A 650 4.99 27.73 8.18
CA SER A 650 4.75 27.25 9.55
C SER A 650 3.84 28.20 10.34
N ALA A 651 4.06 29.51 10.21
CA ALA A 651 3.21 30.54 10.81
C ALA A 651 1.78 30.53 10.23
N CYS A 652 1.65 30.38 8.91
CA CYS A 652 0.35 30.28 8.24
C CYS A 652 -0.42 29.02 8.68
N HIS A 653 0.23 27.86 8.79
CA HIS A 653 -0.41 26.62 9.23
C HIS A 653 -0.91 26.68 10.68
N LEU A 654 -0.16 27.33 11.58
CA LEU A 654 -0.63 27.60 12.94
C LEU A 654 -1.87 28.50 12.94
N LEU A 655 -1.87 29.58 12.16
CA LEU A 655 -3.04 30.46 12.02
C LEU A 655 -4.26 29.70 11.49
N VAL A 656 -4.07 28.86 10.47
CA VAL A 656 -5.14 28.00 9.92
C VAL A 656 -5.68 27.08 11.01
N SER A 657 -4.81 26.39 11.77
CA SER A 657 -5.25 25.46 12.83
C SER A 657 -6.04 26.15 13.94
N LEU A 658 -5.66 27.37 14.33
CA LEU A 658 -6.44 28.19 15.27
C LEU A 658 -7.80 28.60 14.68
N ALA A 659 -7.85 28.93 13.39
CA ALA A 659 -9.07 29.34 12.69
C ALA A 659 -10.02 28.17 12.39
N THR A 660 -9.51 26.96 12.16
CA THR A 660 -10.31 25.79 11.73
C THR A 660 -10.62 24.82 12.85
N THR A 661 -9.74 24.65 13.84
CA THR A 661 -9.87 23.63 14.88
C THR A 661 -10.33 24.24 16.20
N VAL A 662 -9.65 25.30 16.66
CA VAL A 662 -9.95 25.93 17.97
C VAL A 662 -11.16 26.86 17.89
N ARG A 663 -11.25 27.67 16.83
CA ARG A 663 -12.36 28.59 16.52
C ARG A 663 -12.79 29.52 17.70
N PRO A 664 -11.86 30.22 18.40
CA PRO A 664 -12.24 31.08 19.51
C PRO A 664 -12.99 32.34 19.03
N VAL A 665 -14.02 32.75 19.76
CA VAL A 665 -14.93 33.84 19.37
C VAL A 665 -14.20 35.19 19.24
N PHE A 666 -13.23 35.43 20.12
CA PHE A 666 -12.46 36.68 20.19
C PHE A 666 -11.33 36.78 19.14
N LEU A 667 -11.10 35.74 18.33
CA LEU A 667 -9.94 35.64 17.43
C LEU A 667 -9.80 36.85 16.50
N ILE A 668 -10.91 37.30 15.91
CA ILE A 668 -10.93 38.45 14.98
C ILE A 668 -10.73 39.80 15.68
N SER A 669 -10.98 39.86 16.99
CA SER A 669 -10.80 41.06 17.81
C SER A 669 -9.34 41.27 18.22
N ILE A 670 -8.48 40.26 18.04
CA ILE A 670 -7.07 40.34 18.43
C ILE A 670 -6.33 41.30 17.47
N PRO A 671 -5.59 42.31 17.96
CA PRO A 671 -4.89 43.29 17.12
C PRO A 671 -3.91 42.67 16.11
N ALA A 672 -3.27 41.55 16.50
CA ALA A 672 -2.41 40.75 15.62
C ALA A 672 -3.15 40.27 14.35
N VAL A 673 -4.33 39.66 14.51
CA VAL A 673 -5.15 39.18 13.40
C VAL A 673 -5.67 40.34 12.56
N GLN A 674 -6.08 41.45 13.19
CA GLN A 674 -6.51 42.66 12.48
C GLN A 674 -5.40 43.26 11.61
N LYS A 675 -4.14 43.24 12.07
CA LYS A 675 -2.98 43.66 11.25
C LYS A 675 -2.79 42.77 10.02
N VAL A 676 -2.94 41.46 10.17
CA VAL A 676 -2.86 40.50 9.05
C VAL A 676 -4.03 40.72 8.07
N PHE A 677 -5.25 40.86 8.59
CA PHE A 677 -6.44 41.16 7.79
C PHE A 677 -6.25 42.43 6.97
N ASN A 678 -5.86 43.52 7.63
CA ASN A 678 -5.62 44.81 6.97
C ASN A 678 -4.51 44.71 5.92
N ARG A 679 -3.43 43.98 6.19
CA ARG A 679 -2.34 43.76 5.22
C ARG A 679 -2.82 43.04 3.95
N ILE A 680 -3.66 42.02 4.09
CA ILE A 680 -4.20 41.29 2.93
C ILE A 680 -5.20 42.14 2.14
N THR A 681 -5.95 43.01 2.81
CA THR A 681 -6.89 43.92 2.15
C THR A 681 -6.25 45.20 1.60
N ASP A 682 -5.02 45.54 2.02
CA ASP A 682 -4.29 46.73 1.58
C ASP A 682 -3.67 46.53 0.19
N THR A 683 -3.94 47.50 -0.66
CA THR A 683 -3.62 47.51 -2.08
C THR A 683 -2.16 47.82 -2.36
N SER A 684 -1.49 48.43 -1.38
CA SER A 684 -0.08 48.82 -1.42
C SER A 684 0.86 47.74 -0.86
N ALA A 685 0.30 46.71 -0.21
CA ALA A 685 1.08 45.65 0.40
C ALA A 685 1.66 44.71 -0.67
N GLN A 686 2.93 44.32 -0.49
CA GLN A 686 3.53 43.25 -1.29
C GLN A 686 2.79 41.92 -1.03
N ARG A 687 2.37 41.26 -2.11
CA ARG A 687 1.76 39.92 -2.06
C ARG A 687 2.71 38.91 -1.44
N LEU A 688 2.13 37.95 -0.73
CA LEU A 688 2.85 36.79 -0.21
C LEU A 688 3.08 35.78 -1.35
N PRO A 689 4.06 34.86 -1.21
CA PRO A 689 4.17 33.69 -2.07
C PRO A 689 2.85 32.91 -2.15
N ASP A 690 2.55 32.31 -3.31
CA ASP A 690 1.22 31.76 -3.62
C ASP A 690 0.69 30.80 -2.54
N LYS A 691 1.48 29.81 -2.11
CA LYS A 691 1.09 28.87 -1.04
C LYS A 691 0.75 29.57 0.28
N ALA A 692 1.55 30.55 0.68
CA ALA A 692 1.32 31.31 1.91
C ALA A 692 0.08 32.22 1.80
N GLN A 693 -0.14 32.81 0.62
CA GLN A 693 -1.31 33.63 0.35
C GLN A 693 -2.60 32.80 0.48
N VAL A 694 -2.65 31.61 -0.12
CA VAL A 694 -3.77 30.68 -0.01
C VAL A 694 -4.07 30.34 1.46
N LEU A 695 -3.07 29.91 2.23
CA LEU A 695 -3.25 29.54 3.64
C LEU A 695 -3.73 30.70 4.52
N VAL A 696 -3.20 31.91 4.35
CA VAL A 696 -3.63 33.08 5.14
C VAL A 696 -5.06 33.46 4.79
N CYS A 697 -5.42 33.47 3.51
CA CYS A 697 -6.78 33.74 3.05
C CYS A 697 -7.76 32.69 3.58
N ARG A 698 -7.39 31.40 3.53
CA ARG A 698 -8.15 30.29 4.13
C ARG A 698 -8.42 30.53 5.60
N ALA A 699 -7.38 30.85 6.37
CA ALA A 699 -7.50 31.17 7.79
C ALA A 699 -8.49 32.32 8.03
N LEU A 700 -8.28 33.48 7.39
CA LEU A 700 -9.12 34.66 7.59
C LEU A 700 -10.58 34.42 7.16
N SER A 701 -10.79 33.69 6.06
CA SER A 701 -12.12 33.30 5.61
C SER A 701 -12.78 32.35 6.62
N ASN A 702 -12.05 31.36 7.14
CA ASN A 702 -12.57 30.40 8.13
C ASN A 702 -12.94 31.06 9.46
N VAL A 703 -12.18 32.06 9.92
CA VAL A 703 -12.57 32.89 11.08
C VAL A 703 -13.94 33.54 10.87
N LEU A 704 -14.32 33.84 9.62
CA LEU A 704 -15.57 34.51 9.27
C LEU A 704 -16.71 33.56 8.88
N LEU A 705 -16.40 32.37 8.35
CA LEU A 705 -17.39 31.43 7.83
C LEU A 705 -17.72 30.26 8.77
N LEU A 706 -16.76 29.76 9.56
CA LEU A 706 -16.96 28.56 10.37
C LEU A 706 -17.76 28.87 11.65
N PRO A 707 -18.78 28.08 12.02
CA PRO A 707 -19.53 28.32 13.23
C PRO A 707 -18.63 28.20 14.46
N TRP A 708 -18.80 29.11 15.42
CA TRP A 708 -18.13 29.02 16.71
C TRP A 708 -18.70 27.84 17.51
N PRO A 709 -17.83 27.00 18.11
CA PRO A 709 -18.28 25.86 18.88
C PRO A 709 -19.04 26.32 20.13
N ASN A 710 -20.01 25.51 20.57
CA ASN A 710 -20.75 25.69 21.83
C ASN A 710 -21.60 26.98 21.95
N LEU A 711 -21.84 27.69 20.84
CA LEU A 711 -22.72 28.87 20.80
C LEU A 711 -23.96 28.63 19.93
N PRO A 712 -25.16 29.09 20.37
CA PRO A 712 -26.37 29.00 19.57
C PRO A 712 -26.30 29.89 18.33
N GLU A 713 -27.08 29.56 17.29
CA GLU A 713 -27.15 30.28 16.00
C GLU A 713 -27.40 31.80 16.16
N SER A 714 -28.14 32.22 17.18
CA SER A 714 -28.43 33.64 17.45
C SER A 714 -27.20 34.46 17.87
N GLU A 715 -26.19 33.81 18.44
CA GLU A 715 -25.00 34.46 19.01
C GLU A 715 -23.78 34.38 18.07
N GLN A 716 -23.91 33.74 16.92
CA GLN A 716 -22.84 33.57 15.92
C GLN A 716 -22.45 34.87 15.18
N GLN A 717 -23.18 35.97 15.40
CA GLN A 717 -22.92 37.29 14.78
C GLN A 717 -22.80 37.26 13.25
N TRP A 718 -23.60 36.41 12.59
CA TRP A 718 -23.52 36.15 11.15
C TRP A 718 -23.58 37.41 10.27
N ALA A 719 -24.34 38.44 10.66
CA ALA A 719 -24.46 39.67 9.89
C ALA A 719 -23.11 40.41 9.75
N VAL A 720 -22.42 40.63 10.88
CA VAL A 720 -21.11 41.30 10.90
C VAL A 720 -20.07 40.46 10.17
N ARG A 721 -20.07 39.15 10.41
CA ARG A 721 -19.14 38.21 9.76
C ARG A 721 -19.34 38.16 8.25
N SER A 722 -20.60 38.18 7.79
CA SER A 722 -20.94 38.25 6.36
C SER A 722 -20.44 39.53 5.70
N THR A 723 -20.59 40.68 6.35
CA THR A 723 -20.07 41.96 5.82
C THR A 723 -18.54 41.92 5.71
N ASN A 724 -17.86 41.46 6.76
CA ASN A 724 -16.40 41.37 6.76
C ASN A 724 -15.88 40.38 5.71
N HIS A 725 -16.58 39.26 5.50
CA HIS A 725 -16.21 38.27 4.48
C HIS A 725 -16.40 38.83 3.07
N ALA A 726 -17.50 39.56 2.82
CA ALA A 726 -17.70 40.25 1.55
C ALA A 726 -16.60 41.30 1.28
N SER A 727 -16.18 42.05 2.31
CA SER A 727 -15.05 42.99 2.19
C SER A 727 -13.73 42.29 1.87
N LEU A 728 -13.44 41.17 2.53
CA LEU A 728 -12.24 40.35 2.27
C LEU A 728 -12.22 39.85 0.82
N VAL A 729 -13.28 39.18 0.38
CA VAL A 729 -13.38 38.65 -0.99
C VAL A 729 -13.31 39.78 -2.01
N SER A 730 -13.98 40.91 -1.77
CA SER A 730 -13.92 42.08 -2.63
C SER A 730 -12.48 42.59 -2.80
N ALA A 731 -11.69 42.66 -1.74
CA ALA A 731 -10.29 43.07 -1.82
C ALA A 731 -9.46 42.06 -2.64
N LEU A 732 -9.62 40.75 -2.35
CA LEU A 732 -8.89 39.67 -3.03
C LEU A 732 -9.18 39.60 -4.53
N THR A 733 -10.42 39.84 -4.94
CA THR A 733 -10.86 39.68 -6.33
C THR A 733 -10.92 40.99 -7.10
N ARG A 734 -10.44 42.11 -6.54
CA ARG A 734 -10.55 43.42 -7.18
C ARG A 734 -9.92 43.46 -8.58
N ASP A 735 -8.67 43.04 -8.69
CA ASP A 735 -7.93 43.10 -9.96
C ASP A 735 -8.54 42.10 -10.96
N TYR A 736 -8.98 40.93 -10.47
CA TYR A 736 -9.71 39.92 -11.25
C TYR A 736 -11.04 40.44 -11.81
N ARG A 737 -11.83 41.17 -11.01
CA ARG A 737 -13.12 41.74 -11.44
C ARG A 737 -12.96 42.80 -12.53
N GLN A 738 -11.83 43.51 -12.56
CA GLN A 738 -11.53 44.50 -13.60
C GLN A 738 -11.27 43.86 -14.98
N LEU A 739 -10.91 42.57 -15.03
CA LEU A 739 -10.67 41.84 -16.28
C LEU A 739 -11.95 41.71 -17.14
N LYS A 740 -13.13 41.73 -16.52
CA LYS A 740 -14.43 41.65 -17.23
C LYS A 740 -14.60 42.78 -18.26
N ALA A 741 -14.07 43.98 -17.99
CA ALA A 741 -14.16 45.12 -18.90
C ALA A 741 -13.16 45.07 -20.07
N THR A 742 -12.12 44.24 -19.97
CA THR A 742 -11.01 44.13 -20.94
C THR A 742 -11.05 42.86 -21.80
N ALA A 743 -11.94 41.92 -21.49
CA ALA A 743 -12.11 40.65 -22.22
C ALA A 743 -12.63 40.80 -23.66
N SER A 744 -13.21 41.95 -24.02
CA SER A 744 -13.78 42.22 -25.35
C SER A 744 -12.81 42.89 -26.35
N LEU A 745 -11.53 43.10 -25.98
CA LEU A 745 -10.54 43.79 -26.79
C LEU A 745 -9.41 42.83 -27.23
N PRO A 746 -8.84 42.94 -28.44
CA PRO A 746 -7.66 42.17 -28.84
C PRO A 746 -6.46 42.50 -27.94
N GLN A 747 -6.03 41.57 -27.10
CA GLN A 747 -4.96 41.79 -26.11
C GLN A 747 -3.56 41.56 -26.72
N ARG A 748 -2.58 42.40 -26.33
CA ARG A 748 -1.16 42.21 -26.69
C ARG A 748 -0.56 41.06 -25.86
N LYS A 749 0.41 40.31 -26.41
CA LYS A 749 1.05 39.14 -25.75
C LYS A 749 1.52 39.39 -24.31
N VAL A 750 2.07 40.57 -23.99
CA VAL A 750 2.55 40.90 -22.63
C VAL A 750 1.39 41.12 -21.64
N GLN A 751 0.29 41.74 -22.08
CA GLN A 751 -0.91 41.91 -21.26
C GLN A 751 -1.63 40.58 -21.00
N LEU A 752 -1.44 39.60 -21.89
CA LEU A 752 -1.99 38.26 -21.77
C LEU A 752 -1.35 37.49 -20.60
N GLU A 753 -0.02 37.53 -20.47
CA GLU A 753 0.71 36.85 -19.37
C GLU A 753 0.38 37.45 -18.00
N ASP A 754 0.34 38.78 -17.88
CA ASP A 754 -0.09 39.44 -16.64
C ASP A 754 -1.54 39.06 -16.25
N THR A 755 -2.42 38.90 -17.24
CA THR A 755 -3.81 38.47 -17.03
C THR A 755 -3.88 37.03 -16.53
N LYS A 756 -3.09 36.12 -17.11
CA LYS A 756 -3.02 34.72 -16.67
C LYS A 756 -2.62 34.59 -15.21
N VAL A 757 -1.58 35.32 -14.79
CA VAL A 757 -1.09 35.30 -13.40
C VAL A 757 -2.19 35.76 -12.44
N ILE A 758 -2.94 36.81 -12.79
CA ILE A 758 -4.07 37.30 -11.97
C ILE A 758 -5.16 36.22 -11.86
N ILE A 759 -5.47 35.50 -12.95
CA ILE A 759 -6.48 34.44 -12.94
C ILE A 759 -6.03 33.29 -12.03
N HIS A 760 -4.84 32.73 -12.24
CA HIS A 760 -4.33 31.61 -11.42
C HIS A 760 -4.25 31.96 -9.94
N GLN A 761 -3.68 33.12 -9.60
CA GLN A 761 -3.55 33.53 -8.20
C GLN A 761 -4.89 33.81 -7.53
N THR A 762 -5.86 34.36 -8.25
CA THR A 762 -7.17 34.64 -7.66
C THR A 762 -7.97 33.36 -7.51
N LEU A 763 -8.04 32.54 -8.57
CA LEU A 763 -8.88 31.34 -8.57
C LEU A 763 -8.37 30.29 -7.58
N SER A 764 -7.05 30.07 -7.46
CA SER A 764 -6.48 29.18 -6.44
C SER A 764 -6.90 29.56 -5.01
N VAL A 765 -6.95 30.86 -4.68
CA VAL A 765 -7.43 31.33 -3.37
C VAL A 765 -8.94 31.12 -3.20
N LEU A 766 -9.74 31.38 -4.23
CA LEU A 766 -11.20 31.22 -4.13
C LEU A 766 -11.61 29.75 -4.10
N GLU A 767 -10.93 28.89 -4.86
CA GLU A 767 -11.11 27.44 -4.86
C GLU A 767 -10.87 26.89 -3.45
N ASP A 768 -9.74 27.25 -2.85
CA ASP A 768 -9.37 26.85 -1.50
C ASP A 768 -10.38 27.29 -0.42
N ILE A 769 -10.88 28.52 -0.52
CA ILE A 769 -11.94 29.04 0.38
C ILE A 769 -13.20 28.17 0.27
N VAL A 770 -13.63 27.83 -0.95
CA VAL A 770 -14.83 27.02 -1.17
C VAL A 770 -14.64 25.59 -0.70
N GLU A 771 -13.50 24.98 -0.99
CA GLU A 771 -13.17 23.62 -0.55
C GLU A 771 -13.22 23.51 0.97
N SER A 772 -12.65 24.50 1.68
CA SER A 772 -12.57 24.53 3.14
C SER A 772 -13.93 24.57 3.87
N ILE A 773 -15.01 24.94 3.18
CA ILE A 773 -16.37 25.04 3.73
C ILE A 773 -17.37 24.06 3.09
N SER A 774 -16.92 23.18 2.21
CA SER A 774 -17.76 22.24 1.46
C SER A 774 -18.61 21.33 2.36
N GLY A 775 -18.03 20.85 3.47
CA GLY A 775 -18.68 19.99 4.47
C GLY A 775 -19.43 20.73 5.59
N GLU A 776 -19.46 22.06 5.58
CA GLU A 776 -19.97 22.88 6.69
C GLU A 776 -21.46 23.24 6.54
N SER A 777 -21.99 23.93 7.55
CA SER A 777 -23.39 24.32 7.64
C SER A 777 -23.92 25.06 6.40
N THR A 778 -25.22 24.94 6.12
CA THR A 778 -25.87 25.67 5.02
C THR A 778 -25.67 27.18 5.13
N LYS A 779 -25.62 27.74 6.35
CA LYS A 779 -25.44 29.17 6.58
C LYS A 779 -24.05 29.65 6.18
N SER A 780 -23.00 28.92 6.56
CA SER A 780 -21.61 29.18 6.14
C SER A 780 -21.49 29.20 4.62
N ARG A 781 -22.07 28.18 3.96
CA ARG A 781 -22.11 28.07 2.48
C ARG A 781 -22.87 29.23 1.83
N GLN A 782 -24.00 29.66 2.40
CA GLN A 782 -24.75 30.83 1.92
C GLN A 782 -23.92 32.11 1.96
N ILE A 783 -23.25 32.39 3.08
CA ILE A 783 -22.43 33.59 3.25
C ILE A 783 -21.22 33.57 2.29
N CYS A 784 -20.59 32.41 2.15
CA CYS A 784 -19.49 32.19 1.22
C CYS A 784 -19.93 32.50 -0.23
N TYR A 785 -21.01 31.87 -0.70
CA TYR A 785 -21.53 32.11 -2.05
C TYR A 785 -21.96 33.56 -2.27
N GLN A 786 -22.64 34.19 -1.31
CA GLN A 786 -23.05 35.59 -1.40
C GLN A 786 -21.85 36.53 -1.63
N SER A 787 -20.70 36.21 -1.02
CA SER A 787 -19.48 37.01 -1.18
C SER A 787 -18.77 36.71 -2.51
N LEU A 788 -18.85 35.48 -3.00
CA LEU A 788 -18.20 35.02 -4.24
C LEU A 788 -19.03 35.29 -5.51
N GLN A 789 -20.31 35.61 -5.39
CA GLN A 789 -21.27 35.68 -6.51
C GLN A 789 -20.75 36.47 -7.71
N GLU A 790 -20.17 37.65 -7.47
CA GLU A 790 -19.60 38.49 -8.54
C GLU A 790 -18.39 37.82 -9.21
N SER A 791 -17.50 37.21 -8.43
CA SER A 791 -16.31 36.50 -8.94
C SER A 791 -16.71 35.28 -9.79
N VAL A 792 -17.75 34.54 -9.41
CA VAL A 792 -18.27 33.42 -10.20
C VAL A 792 -18.83 33.91 -11.54
N GLN A 793 -19.55 35.04 -11.54
CA GLN A 793 -20.07 35.65 -12.77
C GLN A 793 -18.95 36.16 -13.69
N VAL A 794 -17.88 36.75 -13.11
CA VAL A 794 -16.69 37.15 -13.87
C VAL A 794 -16.01 35.93 -14.48
N SER A 795 -15.85 34.85 -13.70
CA SER A 795 -15.27 33.59 -14.18
C SER A 795 -16.03 33.05 -15.38
N LEU A 796 -17.37 33.01 -15.30
CA LEU A 796 -18.20 32.54 -16.42
C LEU A 796 -18.09 33.44 -17.65
N ALA A 797 -17.97 34.76 -17.45
CA ALA A 797 -17.82 35.72 -18.56
C ALA A 797 -16.43 35.66 -19.23
N LEU A 798 -15.38 35.34 -18.47
CA LEU A 798 -14.02 35.19 -18.98
C LEU A 798 -13.81 33.85 -19.69
N PHE A 799 -14.54 32.80 -19.32
CA PHE A 799 -14.32 31.44 -19.80
C PHE A 799 -14.25 31.33 -21.34
N PRO A 800 -15.17 31.92 -22.13
CA PRO A 800 -15.09 31.86 -23.59
C PRO A 800 -13.84 32.54 -24.19
N ALA A 801 -13.27 33.54 -23.51
CA ALA A 801 -12.08 34.25 -23.99
C ALA A 801 -10.79 33.43 -23.82
N PHE A 802 -10.79 32.46 -22.90
CA PHE A 802 -9.60 31.67 -22.53
C PHE A 802 -9.69 30.19 -22.92
N ILE A 803 -10.76 29.75 -23.59
CA ILE A 803 -11.00 28.32 -23.93
C ILE A 803 -9.84 27.65 -24.69
N HIS A 804 -9.10 28.39 -25.50
CA HIS A 804 -7.95 27.88 -26.25
C HIS A 804 -6.62 27.86 -25.44
N GLN A 805 -6.64 28.33 -24.19
CA GLN A 805 -5.50 28.32 -23.28
C GLN A 805 -5.72 27.25 -22.21
N SER A 806 -5.07 26.09 -22.37
CA SER A 806 -5.32 24.92 -21.53
C SER A 806 -4.92 25.14 -20.07
N ASP A 807 -3.84 25.88 -19.79
CA ASP A 807 -3.40 26.31 -18.46
C ASP A 807 -4.49 27.07 -17.71
N VAL A 808 -5.04 28.11 -18.33
CA VAL A 808 -6.09 28.94 -17.71
C VAL A 808 -7.41 28.18 -17.61
N THR A 809 -7.77 27.42 -18.65
CA THR A 809 -9.01 26.65 -18.68
C THR A 809 -9.02 25.57 -17.59
N ASP A 810 -7.88 24.92 -17.35
CA ASP A 810 -7.72 23.90 -16.30
C ASP A 810 -7.99 24.49 -14.91
N GLU A 811 -7.47 25.68 -14.63
CA GLU A 811 -7.71 26.41 -13.39
C GLU A 811 -9.18 26.84 -13.25
N MET A 812 -9.76 27.41 -14.31
CA MET A 812 -11.16 27.85 -14.30
C MET A 812 -12.12 26.68 -14.05
N LEU A 813 -11.88 25.54 -14.71
CA LEU A 813 -12.68 24.34 -14.47
C LEU A 813 -12.43 23.74 -13.09
N SER A 814 -11.23 23.86 -12.52
CA SER A 814 -10.96 23.47 -11.13
C SER A 814 -11.86 24.25 -10.17
N PHE A 815 -11.87 25.58 -10.31
CA PHE A 815 -12.72 26.45 -9.54
C PHE A 815 -14.22 26.11 -9.70
N PHE A 816 -14.70 25.90 -10.93
CA PHE A 816 -16.09 25.51 -11.16
C PHE A 816 -16.42 24.13 -10.61
N LEU A 817 -15.53 23.14 -10.72
CA LEU A 817 -15.73 21.82 -10.13
C LEU A 817 -15.90 21.93 -8.61
N THR A 818 -15.04 22.70 -7.94
CA THR A 818 -15.10 22.95 -6.49
C THR A 818 -16.38 23.69 -6.10
N LEU A 819 -16.85 24.67 -6.89
CA LEU A 819 -18.15 25.31 -6.71
C LEU A 819 -19.32 24.31 -6.83
N PHE A 820 -19.28 23.40 -7.81
CA PHE A 820 -20.33 22.42 -8.02
C PHE A 820 -20.38 21.38 -6.89
N GLN A 821 -19.23 21.01 -6.33
CA GLN A 821 -19.14 20.09 -5.20
C GLN A 821 -19.59 20.76 -3.88
N GLY A 822 -19.18 22.00 -3.63
CA GLY A 822 -19.41 22.68 -2.35
C GLY A 822 -20.64 23.60 -2.26
N LEU A 823 -20.97 24.34 -3.33
CA LEU A 823 -21.89 25.49 -3.32
C LEU A 823 -23.04 25.43 -4.34
N ARG A 824 -23.18 24.35 -5.09
CA ARG A 824 -24.22 24.20 -6.14
C ARG A 824 -25.64 24.50 -5.66
N VAL A 825 -26.01 24.10 -4.45
CA VAL A 825 -27.35 24.38 -3.90
C VAL A 825 -27.57 25.88 -3.72
N GLN A 826 -26.55 26.60 -3.26
CA GLN A 826 -26.57 28.04 -3.02
C GLN A 826 -26.53 28.84 -4.32
N MET A 827 -25.86 28.34 -5.35
CA MET A 827 -25.84 28.94 -6.71
C MET A 827 -27.22 29.00 -7.35
N GLY A 828 -28.09 28.07 -6.98
CA GLY A 828 -29.42 27.95 -7.53
C GLY A 828 -29.43 27.31 -8.92
N VAL A 829 -30.58 26.72 -9.23
CA VAL A 829 -30.83 25.97 -10.45
C VAL A 829 -30.58 26.78 -11.73
N PRO A 830 -31.15 28.00 -11.90
CA PRO A 830 -31.07 28.70 -13.18
C PRO A 830 -29.63 29.07 -13.57
N PHE A 831 -28.82 29.45 -12.58
CA PHE A 831 -27.43 29.82 -12.81
C PHE A 831 -26.54 28.59 -13.07
N THR A 832 -26.84 27.47 -12.40
CA THR A 832 -26.16 26.19 -12.66
C THR A 832 -26.43 25.71 -14.09
N GLU A 833 -27.68 25.79 -14.54
CA GLU A 833 -28.08 25.49 -15.93
C GLU A 833 -27.35 26.39 -16.94
N GLN A 834 -27.25 27.70 -16.66
CA GLN A 834 -26.49 28.62 -17.50
C GLN A 834 -25.03 28.17 -17.67
N ILE A 835 -24.34 27.81 -16.57
CA ILE A 835 -22.93 27.37 -16.61
C ILE A 835 -22.78 26.09 -17.43
N ILE A 836 -23.62 25.08 -17.17
CA ILE A 836 -23.57 23.80 -17.90
C ILE A 836 -23.81 24.03 -19.40
N GLN A 837 -24.81 24.84 -19.75
CA GLN A 837 -25.10 25.15 -21.14
C GLN A 837 -23.94 25.90 -21.81
N THR A 838 -23.28 26.82 -21.10
CA THR A 838 -22.05 27.48 -21.60
C THR A 838 -20.95 26.46 -21.86
N PHE A 839 -20.68 25.55 -20.94
CA PHE A 839 -19.62 24.53 -21.14
C PHE A 839 -19.94 23.56 -22.29
N LEU A 840 -21.18 23.05 -22.35
CA LEU A 840 -21.62 22.16 -23.44
C LEU A 840 -21.55 22.83 -24.81
N ASN A 841 -21.80 24.15 -24.90
CA ASN A 841 -21.71 24.89 -26.15
C ASN A 841 -20.26 25.21 -26.56
N MET A 842 -19.32 25.28 -25.60
CA MET A 842 -17.94 25.70 -25.86
C MET A 842 -16.99 24.54 -26.10
N PHE A 843 -17.20 23.40 -25.45
CA PHE A 843 -16.44 22.17 -25.73
C PHE A 843 -16.96 21.45 -26.97
N THR A 844 -16.62 22.00 -28.14
CA THR A 844 -16.88 21.34 -29.43
C THR A 844 -15.96 20.14 -29.64
N ARG A 845 -16.33 19.25 -30.55
CA ARG A 845 -15.49 18.10 -30.95
C ARG A 845 -14.07 18.50 -31.35
N GLU A 846 -13.90 19.62 -32.05
CA GLU A 846 -12.58 20.12 -32.47
C GLU A 846 -11.73 20.52 -31.26
N GLN A 847 -12.31 21.26 -30.30
CA GLN A 847 -11.63 21.70 -29.09
C GLN A 847 -11.26 20.52 -28.17
N LEU A 848 -12.15 19.54 -28.05
CA LEU A 848 -11.90 18.30 -27.31
C LEU A 848 -10.79 17.49 -27.97
N ALA A 849 -10.82 17.37 -29.30
CA ALA A 849 -9.80 16.65 -30.05
C ALA A 849 -8.42 17.29 -29.86
N GLU A 850 -8.32 18.63 -29.93
CA GLU A 850 -7.08 19.38 -29.70
C GLU A 850 -6.55 19.16 -28.26
N SER A 851 -7.44 19.19 -27.27
CA SER A 851 -7.08 19.04 -25.85
C SER A 851 -6.57 17.63 -25.51
N ILE A 852 -6.99 16.61 -26.27
CA ILE A 852 -6.66 15.18 -26.05
C ILE A 852 -5.45 14.74 -26.91
N LEU A 853 -4.82 15.62 -27.70
CA LEU A 853 -3.72 15.24 -28.61
C LEU A 853 -2.46 14.70 -27.91
N HIS A 854 -2.17 15.14 -26.69
CA HIS A 854 -0.97 14.76 -25.95
C HIS A 854 -1.33 14.18 -24.58
N GLU A 855 -0.96 12.92 -24.34
CA GLU A 855 -1.10 12.24 -23.04
C GLU A 855 -0.38 13.00 -21.93
N GLY A 856 -1.00 13.10 -20.75
CA GLY A 856 -0.47 13.86 -19.61
C GLY A 856 -0.45 15.38 -19.78
N SER A 857 -1.00 15.92 -20.86
CA SER A 857 -1.05 17.36 -21.08
C SER A 857 -2.10 18.05 -20.21
N THR A 858 -1.95 19.36 -20.00
CA THR A 858 -2.97 20.19 -19.36
C THR A 858 -4.33 20.14 -20.09
N GLY A 859 -4.33 19.83 -21.40
CA GLY A 859 -5.56 19.62 -22.15
C GLY A 859 -6.35 18.38 -21.70
N CYS A 860 -5.70 17.28 -21.33
CA CYS A 860 -6.38 16.11 -20.76
C CYS A 860 -7.06 16.44 -19.43
N ARG A 861 -6.35 17.17 -18.55
CA ARG A 861 -6.90 17.62 -17.24
C ARG A 861 -8.13 18.53 -17.39
N VAL A 862 -8.16 19.38 -18.41
CA VAL A 862 -9.35 20.18 -18.77
C VAL A 862 -10.54 19.27 -19.08
N VAL A 863 -10.35 18.23 -19.90
CA VAL A 863 -11.43 17.30 -20.26
C VAL A 863 -11.86 16.47 -19.04
N GLU A 864 -10.93 15.98 -18.23
CA GLU A 864 -11.22 15.26 -16.99
C GLU A 864 -12.09 16.09 -16.04
N LYS A 865 -11.70 17.34 -15.76
CA LYS A 865 -12.47 18.25 -14.89
C LYS A 865 -13.85 18.55 -15.47
N PHE A 866 -13.95 18.74 -16.79
CA PHE A 866 -15.24 18.94 -17.43
C PHE A 866 -16.16 17.72 -17.27
N LEU A 867 -15.64 16.51 -17.48
CA LEU A 867 -16.39 15.26 -17.25
C LEU A 867 -16.80 15.13 -15.78
N LYS A 868 -15.92 15.43 -14.82
CA LYS A 868 -16.24 15.46 -13.37
C LYS A 868 -17.37 16.43 -13.03
N ILE A 869 -17.41 17.61 -13.65
CA ILE A 869 -18.51 18.56 -13.46
C ILE A 869 -19.83 17.91 -13.92
N LEU A 870 -19.85 17.28 -15.10
CA LEU A 870 -21.03 16.59 -15.60
C LEU A 870 -21.42 15.39 -14.71
N GLN A 871 -20.45 14.68 -14.13
CA GLN A 871 -20.71 13.59 -13.18
C GLN A 871 -21.50 14.10 -11.96
N VAL A 872 -21.14 15.26 -11.40
CA VAL A 872 -21.84 15.90 -10.28
C VAL A 872 -23.27 16.30 -10.69
N VAL A 873 -23.46 16.75 -11.93
CA VAL A 873 -24.77 17.17 -12.45
C VAL A 873 -25.74 15.99 -12.63
N VAL A 874 -25.27 14.87 -13.19
CA VAL A 874 -26.13 13.72 -13.48
C VAL A 874 -26.54 12.93 -12.23
N GLN A 875 -25.83 13.07 -11.10
CA GLN A 875 -26.12 12.34 -9.86
C GLN A 875 -27.32 12.90 -9.06
N GLU A 876 -27.53 14.22 -9.10
CA GLU A 876 -28.80 14.80 -9.52
C GLU A 876 -30.14 14.08 -9.21
N PRO A 877 -30.64 13.88 -7.97
CA PRO A 877 -31.95 13.23 -7.79
C PRO A 877 -33.13 14.08 -8.29
N GLY A 878 -32.95 15.40 -8.51
CA GLY A 878 -33.98 16.34 -8.96
C GLY A 878 -34.35 16.25 -10.44
N GLN A 879 -35.59 16.64 -10.79
CA GLN A 879 -36.06 16.68 -12.20
C GLN A 879 -35.39 17.80 -13.03
N VAL A 880 -34.75 18.73 -12.34
CA VAL A 880 -34.17 19.96 -12.89
C VAL A 880 -33.09 19.72 -13.94
N PHE A 881 -32.18 18.77 -13.69
CA PHE A 881 -31.01 18.55 -14.55
C PHE A 881 -31.20 17.43 -15.58
N LYS A 882 -32.35 16.75 -15.55
CA LYS A 882 -32.70 15.72 -16.54
C LYS A 882 -32.78 16.21 -17.99
N PRO A 883 -33.18 17.46 -18.29
CA PRO A 883 -33.15 17.98 -19.66
C PRO A 883 -31.76 17.97 -20.30
N PHE A 884 -30.68 17.96 -19.51
CA PHE A 884 -29.30 17.90 -20.04
C PHE A 884 -28.83 16.48 -20.36
N LEU A 885 -29.50 15.43 -19.87
CA LEU A 885 -29.06 14.05 -20.07
C LEU A 885 -28.83 13.69 -21.56
N PRO A 886 -29.72 14.05 -22.50
CA PRO A 886 -29.47 13.77 -23.92
C PRO A 886 -28.19 14.45 -24.44
N SER A 887 -27.95 15.71 -24.06
CA SER A 887 -26.75 16.47 -24.46
C SER A 887 -25.48 15.90 -23.84
N VAL A 888 -25.52 15.46 -22.58
CA VAL A 888 -24.40 14.80 -21.90
C VAL A 888 -24.08 13.46 -22.57
N ILE A 889 -25.09 12.65 -22.89
CA ILE A 889 -24.89 11.36 -23.57
C ILE A 889 -24.34 11.58 -24.99
N SER A 890 -24.88 12.54 -25.74
CA SER A 890 -24.35 12.91 -27.08
C SER A 890 -22.90 13.38 -27.00
N LEU A 891 -22.55 14.26 -26.05
CA LEU A 891 -21.16 14.65 -25.80
C LEU A 891 -20.26 13.42 -25.56
N CYS A 892 -20.67 12.52 -24.65
CA CYS A 892 -19.88 11.34 -24.31
C CYS A 892 -19.70 10.40 -25.50
N MET A 893 -20.79 10.06 -26.20
CA MET A 893 -20.79 9.00 -27.21
C MET A 893 -20.44 9.48 -28.62
N GLU A 894 -20.78 10.72 -28.98
CA GLU A 894 -20.59 11.25 -30.34
C GLU A 894 -19.36 12.15 -30.46
N GLN A 895 -18.89 12.75 -29.35
CA GLN A 895 -17.75 13.67 -29.36
C GLN A 895 -16.52 13.09 -28.67
N VAL A 896 -16.61 12.67 -27.40
CA VAL A 896 -15.45 12.26 -26.60
C VAL A 896 -15.01 10.82 -26.88
N TYR A 897 -15.92 9.84 -26.77
CA TYR A 897 -15.60 8.42 -26.97
C TYR A 897 -14.89 8.13 -28.30
N PRO A 898 -15.32 8.68 -29.47
CA PRO A 898 -14.63 8.43 -30.74
C PRO A 898 -13.19 8.96 -30.80
N ILE A 899 -12.83 9.94 -29.96
CA ILE A 899 -11.46 10.48 -29.89
C ILE A 899 -10.56 9.52 -29.10
N ILE A 900 -11.09 8.96 -28.00
CA ILE A 900 -10.30 8.16 -27.05
C ILE A 900 -10.38 6.65 -27.28
N ALA A 901 -11.33 6.15 -28.06
CA ALA A 901 -11.58 4.71 -28.22
C ALA A 901 -10.32 3.91 -28.59
N GLU A 902 -9.53 4.40 -29.55
CA GLU A 902 -8.31 3.76 -30.04
C GLU A 902 -7.01 4.36 -29.45
N ARG A 903 -7.09 5.43 -28.66
CA ARG A 903 -5.92 6.14 -28.10
C ARG A 903 -5.64 5.71 -26.66
N SER A 904 -4.36 5.68 -26.28
CA SER A 904 -4.00 5.60 -24.85
C SER A 904 -4.35 6.95 -24.20
N SER A 905 -5.23 6.93 -23.22
CA SER A 905 -5.71 8.13 -22.50
C SER A 905 -6.43 7.68 -21.22
N PRO A 906 -5.71 7.00 -20.30
CA PRO A 906 -6.31 6.28 -19.18
C PRO A 906 -7.13 7.19 -18.28
N ASP A 907 -6.64 8.39 -17.99
CA ASP A 907 -7.30 9.35 -17.09
C ASP A 907 -8.64 9.83 -17.66
N VAL A 908 -8.67 10.27 -18.93
CA VAL A 908 -9.90 10.70 -19.60
C VAL A 908 -10.88 9.54 -19.78
N LYS A 909 -10.38 8.33 -20.09
CA LYS A 909 -11.21 7.12 -20.19
C LYS A 909 -11.89 6.80 -18.86
N ALA A 910 -11.14 6.78 -17.76
CA ALA A 910 -11.67 6.48 -16.43
C ALA A 910 -12.82 7.43 -16.06
N GLU A 911 -12.64 8.73 -16.28
CA GLU A 911 -13.65 9.75 -15.98
C GLU A 911 -14.87 9.69 -16.92
N LEU A 912 -14.67 9.33 -18.19
CA LEU A 912 -15.76 9.13 -19.14
C LEU A 912 -16.63 7.93 -18.75
N PHE A 913 -16.00 6.79 -18.46
CA PHE A 913 -16.73 5.58 -18.07
C PHE A 913 -17.43 5.74 -16.73
N GLU A 914 -16.82 6.47 -15.78
CA GLU A 914 -17.49 6.85 -14.55
C GLU A 914 -18.72 7.74 -14.80
N LEU A 915 -18.64 8.71 -15.72
CA LEU A 915 -19.79 9.53 -16.11
C LEU A 915 -20.91 8.67 -16.72
N LEU A 916 -20.59 7.77 -17.64
CA LEU A 916 -21.56 6.86 -18.25
C LEU A 916 -22.21 5.94 -17.19
N PHE A 917 -21.41 5.42 -16.25
CA PHE A 917 -21.92 4.65 -15.11
C PHE A 917 -22.86 5.49 -14.24
N ARG A 918 -22.47 6.72 -13.86
CA ARG A 918 -23.32 7.61 -13.04
C ARG A 918 -24.64 7.96 -13.74
N VAL A 919 -24.62 8.16 -15.06
CA VAL A 919 -25.84 8.34 -15.87
C VAL A 919 -26.77 7.13 -15.73
N LEU A 920 -26.26 5.91 -15.95
CA LEU A 920 -27.05 4.68 -15.84
C LEU A 920 -27.54 4.44 -14.39
N HIS A 921 -26.65 4.58 -13.42
CA HIS A 921 -26.92 4.28 -12.02
C HIS A 921 -27.98 5.21 -11.42
N HIS A 922 -27.87 6.52 -11.64
CA HIS A 922 -28.77 7.52 -11.03
C HIS A 922 -29.99 7.84 -11.88
N ASN A 923 -29.91 7.72 -13.21
CA ASN A 923 -30.99 8.09 -14.14
C ASN A 923 -31.62 6.89 -14.84
N TRP A 924 -31.68 5.73 -14.19
CA TRP A 924 -32.24 4.50 -14.77
C TRP A 924 -33.62 4.67 -15.44
N ARG A 925 -34.47 5.53 -14.86
CA ARG A 925 -35.82 5.82 -15.38
C ARG A 925 -35.84 6.52 -16.75
N TYR A 926 -34.72 7.09 -17.18
CA TYR A 926 -34.56 7.67 -18.52
C TYR A 926 -34.50 6.58 -19.60
N PHE A 927 -34.03 5.38 -19.25
CA PHE A 927 -33.95 4.23 -20.15
C PHE A 927 -35.09 3.22 -19.90
N PHE A 928 -35.50 3.04 -18.65
CA PHE A 928 -36.51 2.04 -18.27
C PHE A 928 -37.63 2.70 -17.44
N LYS A 929 -38.81 2.90 -18.05
CA LYS A 929 -39.95 3.46 -17.32
C LYS A 929 -40.60 2.42 -16.41
N SER A 930 -40.65 2.70 -15.12
CA SER A 930 -41.46 1.95 -14.15
C SER A 930 -42.92 2.43 -14.21
N SER A 931 -43.82 1.65 -14.81
CA SER A 931 -45.26 1.88 -14.69
C SER A 931 -45.82 1.15 -13.47
N VAL A 932 -46.13 1.89 -12.41
CA VAL A 932 -46.79 1.36 -11.20
C VAL A 932 -48.17 0.78 -11.56
N LEU A 933 -48.87 1.37 -12.54
CA LEU A 933 -50.16 0.87 -13.04
C LEU A 933 -50.03 -0.44 -13.84
N ALA A 934 -48.92 -0.67 -14.56
CA ALA A 934 -48.69 -1.90 -15.30
C ALA A 934 -48.43 -3.10 -14.36
N SER A 935 -47.81 -2.86 -13.20
CA SER A 935 -47.55 -3.90 -12.20
C SER A 935 -48.81 -4.44 -11.51
N VAL A 936 -49.92 -3.67 -11.51
CA VAL A 936 -51.17 -4.04 -10.82
C VAL A 936 -52.22 -4.66 -11.77
N GLN A 937 -52.15 -4.42 -13.08
CA GLN A 937 -53.22 -4.85 -14.00
C GLN A 937 -52.87 -6.02 -14.94
N ARG A 938 -51.62 -6.45 -15.08
CA ARG A 938 -51.24 -7.72 -15.73
C ARG A 938 -49.94 -8.27 -15.15
N GLY A 939 -49.90 -9.57 -14.86
CA GLY A 939 -48.67 -10.27 -14.54
C GLY A 939 -47.60 -10.04 -15.62
N VAL A 940 -46.40 -9.69 -15.18
CA VAL A 940 -45.18 -9.49 -16.00
C VAL A 940 -45.43 -8.63 -17.25
N ALA A 941 -45.92 -7.41 -17.08
CA ALA A 941 -45.76 -6.40 -18.12
C ALA A 941 -44.27 -6.01 -18.21
N GLU A 942 -43.60 -6.40 -19.29
CA GLU A 942 -42.21 -6.03 -19.59
C GLU A 942 -42.02 -4.51 -19.43
N GLU A 943 -40.97 -4.08 -18.72
CA GLU A 943 -40.62 -2.66 -18.62
C GLU A 943 -40.37 -2.10 -20.01
N GLN A 944 -41.17 -1.11 -20.40
CA GLN A 944 -41.01 -0.43 -21.69
C GLN A 944 -39.73 0.40 -21.67
N MET A 945 -38.81 0.06 -22.57
CA MET A 945 -37.53 0.75 -22.73
C MET A 945 -37.69 1.98 -23.63
N GLU A 946 -37.06 3.07 -23.24
CA GLU A 946 -36.93 4.30 -24.03
C GLU A 946 -35.44 4.57 -24.29
N ASN A 947 -35.11 5.26 -25.39
CA ASN A 947 -33.72 5.60 -25.75
C ASN A 947 -32.79 4.39 -25.91
N GLU A 948 -33.30 3.29 -26.50
CA GLU A 948 -32.57 2.03 -26.71
C GLU A 948 -31.22 2.20 -27.42
N ALA A 949 -31.16 3.04 -28.45
CA ALA A 949 -29.93 3.31 -29.20
C ALA A 949 -28.82 3.91 -28.31
N GLN A 950 -29.17 4.85 -27.42
CA GLN A 950 -28.23 5.48 -26.49
C GLN A 950 -27.71 4.47 -25.46
N PHE A 951 -28.60 3.68 -24.86
CA PHE A 951 -28.21 2.63 -23.92
C PHE A 951 -27.30 1.59 -24.58
N SER A 952 -27.63 1.17 -25.80
CA SER A 952 -26.84 0.18 -26.53
C SER A 952 -25.46 0.67 -26.88
N ALA A 953 -25.32 1.93 -27.29
CA ALA A 953 -24.02 2.55 -27.55
C ALA A 953 -23.14 2.59 -26.28
N ILE A 954 -23.72 2.94 -25.12
CA ILE A 954 -23.00 2.95 -23.84
C ILE A 954 -22.54 1.53 -23.47
N MET A 955 -23.42 0.54 -23.55
CA MET A 955 -23.06 -0.85 -23.26
C MET A 955 -22.01 -1.40 -24.22
N GLN A 956 -22.07 -1.05 -25.50
CA GLN A 956 -21.02 -1.41 -26.46
C GLN A 956 -19.67 -0.82 -26.06
N ALA A 957 -19.62 0.44 -25.61
CA ALA A 957 -18.38 1.04 -25.10
C ALA A 957 -17.83 0.28 -23.87
N PHE A 958 -18.68 -0.12 -22.93
CA PHE A 958 -18.27 -0.98 -21.80
C PHE A 958 -17.69 -2.31 -22.30
N GLY A 959 -18.35 -2.98 -23.25
CA GLY A 959 -17.87 -4.23 -23.83
C GLY A 959 -16.51 -4.09 -24.54
N GLN A 960 -16.33 -3.00 -25.31
CA GLN A 960 -15.06 -2.71 -25.99
C GLN A 960 -13.92 -2.40 -25.01
N SER A 961 -14.22 -1.84 -23.83
CA SER A 961 -13.18 -1.57 -22.83
C SER A 961 -12.51 -2.85 -22.32
N PHE A 962 -13.21 -3.98 -22.30
CA PHE A 962 -12.64 -5.29 -21.89
C PHE A 962 -11.71 -5.92 -22.94
N LEU A 963 -11.63 -5.35 -24.14
CA LEU A 963 -10.66 -5.74 -25.16
C LEU A 963 -9.35 -4.95 -25.05
N GLN A 964 -9.29 -3.94 -24.18
CA GLN A 964 -8.11 -3.10 -24.00
C GLN A 964 -7.15 -3.70 -22.95
N PRO A 965 -5.85 -3.41 -23.02
CA PRO A 965 -4.85 -3.97 -22.10
C PRO A 965 -4.78 -3.28 -20.71
N ASP A 966 -5.55 -2.21 -20.48
CA ASP A 966 -5.50 -1.44 -19.24
C ASP A 966 -6.28 -2.14 -18.11
N ILE A 967 -5.53 -2.73 -17.17
CA ILE A 967 -6.08 -3.48 -16.04
C ILE A 967 -6.92 -2.61 -15.08
N HIS A 968 -6.56 -1.34 -14.88
CA HIS A 968 -7.28 -0.48 -13.95
C HIS A 968 -8.64 -0.11 -14.52
N LEU A 969 -8.68 0.27 -15.80
CA LEU A 969 -9.92 0.55 -16.51
C LEU A 969 -10.81 -0.70 -16.62
N PHE A 970 -10.21 -1.86 -16.89
CA PHE A 970 -10.91 -3.14 -16.92
C PHE A 970 -11.59 -3.41 -15.57
N LYS A 971 -10.85 -3.31 -14.46
CA LYS A 971 -11.36 -3.53 -13.10
C LYS A 971 -12.49 -2.56 -12.75
N GLN A 972 -12.30 -1.28 -13.05
CA GLN A 972 -13.30 -0.23 -12.81
C GLN A 972 -14.62 -0.53 -13.54
N ASN A 973 -14.55 -0.84 -14.83
CA ASN A 973 -15.73 -1.08 -15.66
C ASN A 973 -16.46 -2.37 -15.31
N LEU A 974 -15.73 -3.42 -14.93
CA LEU A 974 -16.32 -4.66 -14.45
C LEU A 974 -17.09 -4.43 -13.13
N PHE A 975 -16.50 -3.68 -12.21
CA PHE A 975 -17.15 -3.28 -10.96
C PHE A 975 -18.44 -2.47 -11.20
N TYR A 976 -18.42 -1.56 -12.18
CA TYR A 976 -19.61 -0.80 -12.57
C TYR A 976 -20.74 -1.69 -13.10
N LEU A 977 -20.45 -2.65 -13.97
CA LEU A 977 -21.47 -3.59 -14.46
C LEU A 977 -22.07 -4.44 -13.32
N GLU A 978 -21.25 -4.94 -12.41
CA GLU A 978 -21.71 -5.72 -11.25
C GLU A 978 -22.55 -4.86 -10.28
N THR A 979 -22.19 -3.60 -10.10
CA THR A 979 -22.99 -2.66 -9.29
C THR A 979 -24.35 -2.40 -9.94
N LEU A 980 -24.40 -2.14 -11.25
CA LEU A 980 -25.65 -1.98 -12.00
C LEU A 980 -26.50 -3.26 -11.94
N ASN A 981 -25.88 -4.44 -12.07
CA ASN A 981 -26.60 -5.70 -11.95
C ASN A 981 -27.17 -5.91 -10.53
N THR A 982 -26.38 -5.62 -9.50
CA THR A 982 -26.81 -5.77 -8.10
C THR A 982 -27.99 -4.85 -7.78
N LYS A 983 -27.94 -3.59 -8.21
CA LYS A 983 -28.98 -2.58 -7.90
C LYS A 983 -30.19 -2.61 -8.83
N GLN A 984 -29.99 -2.89 -10.11
CA GLN A 984 -31.01 -2.70 -11.16
C GLN A 984 -31.30 -3.97 -11.98
N LYS A 985 -30.66 -5.09 -11.63
CA LYS A 985 -30.79 -6.38 -12.33
C LYS A 985 -30.51 -6.26 -13.83
N LEU A 986 -29.47 -5.50 -14.18
CA LEU A 986 -29.02 -5.23 -15.56
C LEU A 986 -29.05 -6.48 -16.45
N TYR A 987 -28.46 -7.59 -16.00
CA TYR A 987 -28.34 -8.80 -16.82
C TYR A 987 -29.69 -9.46 -17.13
N HIS A 988 -30.71 -9.22 -16.29
CA HIS A 988 -32.06 -9.75 -16.48
C HIS A 988 -32.90 -8.90 -17.44
N LYS A 989 -32.43 -7.70 -17.83
CA LYS A 989 -33.16 -6.86 -18.78
C LYS A 989 -33.12 -7.48 -20.17
N LYS A 990 -34.27 -7.51 -20.83
CA LYS A 990 -34.47 -8.15 -22.14
C LYS A 990 -33.38 -7.77 -23.15
N ILE A 991 -33.13 -6.47 -23.33
CA ILE A 991 -32.10 -5.95 -24.26
C ILE A 991 -30.70 -6.50 -23.97
N PHE A 992 -30.31 -6.62 -22.70
CA PHE A 992 -29.01 -7.15 -22.33
C PHE A 992 -28.98 -8.66 -22.58
N ARG A 993 -30.00 -9.38 -22.08
CA ARG A 993 -30.12 -10.85 -22.23
C ARG A 993 -30.12 -11.29 -23.69
N THR A 994 -30.88 -10.65 -24.56
CA THR A 994 -31.06 -11.08 -25.95
C THR A 994 -29.94 -10.63 -26.88
N THR A 995 -29.36 -9.46 -26.62
CA THR A 995 -28.53 -8.77 -27.62
C THR A 995 -27.07 -8.63 -27.22
N MET A 996 -26.75 -8.64 -25.92
CA MET A 996 -25.40 -8.31 -25.42
C MET A 996 -24.76 -9.42 -24.59
N LEU A 997 -25.57 -10.21 -23.86
CA LEU A 997 -25.10 -11.23 -22.91
C LEU A 997 -24.04 -12.16 -23.52
N PHE A 998 -24.34 -12.69 -24.71
CA PHE A 998 -23.43 -13.59 -25.44
C PHE A 998 -22.05 -12.95 -25.65
N GLN A 999 -22.01 -11.69 -26.10
CA GLN A 999 -20.77 -11.00 -26.45
C GLN A 999 -19.92 -10.71 -25.20
N PHE A 1000 -20.54 -10.25 -24.11
CA PHE A 1000 -19.83 -9.97 -22.87
C PHE A 1000 -19.25 -11.25 -22.24
N VAL A 1001 -20.06 -12.31 -22.15
CA VAL A 1001 -19.63 -13.61 -21.62
C VAL A 1001 -18.49 -14.17 -22.48
N ASN A 1002 -18.60 -14.06 -23.81
CA ASN A 1002 -17.53 -14.48 -24.72
C ASN A 1002 -16.22 -13.73 -24.48
N VAL A 1003 -16.24 -12.40 -24.38
CA VAL A 1003 -15.03 -11.60 -24.14
C VAL A 1003 -14.39 -11.94 -22.79
N LEU A 1004 -15.18 -12.04 -21.72
CA LEU A 1004 -14.68 -12.38 -20.38
C LEU A 1004 -14.06 -13.79 -20.33
N LEU A 1005 -14.71 -14.78 -20.95
CA LEU A 1005 -14.14 -16.13 -21.06
C LEU A 1005 -12.89 -16.17 -21.94
N GLN A 1006 -12.85 -15.40 -23.04
CA GLN A 1006 -11.63 -15.28 -23.85
C GLN A 1006 -10.49 -14.66 -23.04
N VAL A 1007 -10.74 -13.64 -22.21
CA VAL A 1007 -9.72 -13.05 -21.34
C VAL A 1007 -9.17 -14.09 -20.36
N LEU A 1008 -10.02 -14.93 -19.78
CA LEU A 1008 -9.61 -16.04 -18.91
C LEU A 1008 -8.78 -17.09 -19.67
N VAL A 1009 -9.19 -17.46 -20.89
CA VAL A 1009 -8.48 -18.44 -21.72
C VAL A 1009 -7.10 -17.92 -22.16
N HIS A 1010 -7.01 -16.66 -22.56
CA HIS A 1010 -5.75 -16.04 -23.00
C HIS A 1010 -4.85 -15.58 -21.83
N LYS A 1011 -5.35 -15.65 -20.58
CA LYS A 1011 -4.67 -15.17 -19.36
C LYS A 1011 -4.17 -13.72 -19.48
N SER A 1012 -4.89 -12.86 -20.20
CA SER A 1012 -4.43 -11.48 -20.44
C SER A 1012 -4.58 -10.57 -19.22
N HIS A 1013 -5.52 -10.88 -18.32
CA HIS A 1013 -5.81 -10.11 -17.09
C HIS A 1013 -5.93 -11.04 -15.87
N ASP A 1014 -4.95 -11.92 -15.69
CA ASP A 1014 -4.97 -13.00 -14.68
C ASP A 1014 -5.11 -12.49 -13.23
N LEU A 1015 -4.61 -11.29 -12.94
CA LEU A 1015 -4.78 -10.62 -11.65
C LEU A 1015 -6.26 -10.32 -11.28
N LEU A 1016 -7.18 -10.36 -12.24
CA LEU A 1016 -8.63 -10.14 -12.06
C LEU A 1016 -9.45 -11.42 -12.28
N GLN A 1017 -8.80 -12.59 -12.26
CA GLN A 1017 -9.41 -13.88 -12.58
C GLN A 1017 -10.68 -14.16 -11.75
N GLU A 1018 -10.65 -13.87 -10.45
CA GLU A 1018 -11.77 -14.07 -9.54
C GLU A 1018 -12.95 -13.14 -9.89
N GLU A 1019 -12.69 -11.83 -10.05
CA GLU A 1019 -13.72 -10.86 -10.40
C GLU A 1019 -14.37 -11.16 -11.76
N ILE A 1020 -13.56 -11.55 -12.76
CA ILE A 1020 -14.05 -11.95 -14.09
C ILE A 1020 -14.91 -13.20 -14.00
N GLY A 1021 -14.50 -14.18 -13.19
CA GLY A 1021 -15.26 -15.41 -12.97
C GLY A 1021 -16.62 -15.14 -12.31
N ILE A 1022 -16.66 -14.27 -11.29
CA ILE A 1022 -17.90 -13.87 -10.61
C ILE A 1022 -18.86 -13.18 -11.58
N ALA A 1023 -18.37 -12.25 -12.39
CA ALA A 1023 -19.19 -11.56 -13.38
C ALA A 1023 -19.73 -12.54 -14.44
N THR A 1024 -18.88 -13.44 -14.92
CA THR A 1024 -19.24 -14.49 -15.89
C THR A 1024 -20.34 -15.39 -15.33
N TYR A 1025 -20.23 -15.81 -14.06
CA TYR A 1025 -21.27 -16.57 -13.37
C TYR A 1025 -22.58 -15.79 -13.29
N ASN A 1026 -22.52 -14.54 -12.82
CA ASN A 1026 -23.72 -13.71 -12.65
C ASN A 1026 -24.43 -13.49 -14.00
N MET A 1027 -23.70 -13.33 -15.10
CA MET A 1027 -24.26 -13.26 -16.46
C MET A 1027 -24.85 -14.60 -16.91
N ALA A 1028 -24.11 -15.70 -16.79
CA ALA A 1028 -24.59 -17.04 -17.15
C ALA A 1028 -25.85 -17.44 -16.34
N SER A 1029 -25.94 -16.97 -15.10
CA SER A 1029 -27.03 -17.33 -14.19
C SER A 1029 -28.41 -16.87 -14.62
N VAL A 1030 -28.47 -15.84 -15.47
CA VAL A 1030 -29.73 -15.31 -16.01
C VAL A 1030 -30.40 -16.30 -16.95
N ASP A 1031 -29.62 -17.10 -17.67
CA ASP A 1031 -30.12 -18.08 -18.63
C ASP A 1031 -29.17 -19.27 -18.75
N PHE A 1032 -29.07 -20.06 -17.67
CA PHE A 1032 -28.20 -21.23 -17.65
C PHE A 1032 -28.55 -22.25 -18.74
N ASP A 1033 -29.84 -22.44 -19.04
CA ASP A 1033 -30.25 -23.38 -20.08
C ASP A 1033 -29.73 -22.92 -21.45
N GLY A 1034 -29.85 -21.63 -21.79
CA GLY A 1034 -29.23 -21.05 -22.99
C GLY A 1034 -27.69 -21.12 -22.97
N PHE A 1035 -27.08 -20.87 -21.82
CA PHE A 1035 -25.63 -20.92 -21.65
C PHE A 1035 -25.05 -22.31 -21.94
N TYR A 1036 -25.58 -23.37 -21.30
CA TYR A 1036 -25.06 -24.73 -21.46
C TYR A 1036 -25.49 -25.38 -22.78
N SER A 1037 -26.68 -25.06 -23.30
CA SER A 1037 -27.22 -25.71 -24.51
C SER A 1037 -26.76 -25.09 -25.82
N ALA A 1038 -26.45 -23.79 -25.84
CA ALA A 1038 -26.13 -23.05 -27.06
C ALA A 1038 -24.76 -22.34 -26.97
N PHE A 1039 -24.58 -21.47 -25.98
CA PHE A 1039 -23.36 -20.66 -25.87
C PHE A 1039 -22.10 -21.51 -25.70
N LEU A 1040 -22.06 -22.41 -24.71
CA LEU A 1040 -20.86 -23.17 -24.36
C LEU A 1040 -20.41 -24.10 -25.52
N PRO A 1041 -21.29 -24.85 -26.19
CA PRO A 1041 -20.92 -25.60 -27.39
C PRO A 1041 -20.34 -24.72 -28.52
N GLU A 1042 -20.94 -23.56 -28.77
CA GLU A 1042 -20.48 -22.61 -29.80
C GLU A 1042 -19.11 -22.01 -29.43
N PHE A 1043 -18.92 -21.61 -28.18
CA PHE A 1043 -17.67 -21.10 -27.65
C PHE A 1043 -16.53 -22.13 -27.78
N LEU A 1044 -16.74 -23.36 -27.30
CA LEU A 1044 -15.75 -24.43 -27.41
C LEU A 1044 -15.43 -24.78 -28.87
N ALA A 1045 -16.42 -24.69 -29.77
CA ALA A 1045 -16.18 -24.86 -31.19
C ALA A 1045 -15.23 -23.79 -31.75
N SER A 1046 -15.38 -22.53 -31.29
CA SER A 1046 -14.57 -21.38 -31.71
C SER A 1046 -13.17 -21.30 -31.10
N CYS A 1047 -12.84 -22.11 -30.08
CA CYS A 1047 -11.49 -22.15 -29.51
C CYS A 1047 -10.48 -22.77 -30.49
N ASP A 1048 -9.47 -21.98 -30.88
CA ASP A 1048 -8.33 -22.41 -31.67
C ASP A 1048 -7.29 -23.14 -30.80
N GLY A 1049 -6.60 -24.13 -31.38
CA GLY A 1049 -5.56 -24.90 -30.68
C GLY A 1049 -6.06 -26.05 -29.79
N VAL A 1050 -7.38 -26.30 -29.76
CA VAL A 1050 -8.01 -27.39 -28.99
C VAL A 1050 -8.57 -28.44 -29.96
N ASP A 1051 -8.19 -29.71 -29.80
CA ASP A 1051 -8.67 -30.80 -30.67
C ASP A 1051 -10.10 -31.25 -30.32
N SER A 1052 -10.74 -32.04 -31.19
CA SER A 1052 -12.13 -32.49 -30.99
C SER A 1052 -12.34 -33.34 -29.74
N ASN A 1053 -11.30 -34.04 -29.26
CA ASN A 1053 -11.38 -34.84 -28.05
C ASN A 1053 -11.30 -33.94 -26.81
N GLN A 1054 -10.39 -32.96 -26.81
CA GLN A 1054 -10.26 -31.94 -25.77
C GLN A 1054 -11.55 -31.11 -25.65
N LYS A 1055 -12.13 -30.64 -26.76
CA LYS A 1055 -13.42 -29.93 -26.77
C LYS A 1055 -14.54 -30.74 -26.10
N ASN A 1056 -14.58 -32.04 -26.35
CA ASN A 1056 -15.56 -32.95 -25.72
C ASN A 1056 -15.30 -33.19 -24.23
N VAL A 1057 -14.04 -33.23 -23.80
CA VAL A 1057 -13.66 -33.35 -22.38
C VAL A 1057 -14.02 -32.07 -21.63
N LEU A 1058 -13.69 -30.90 -22.18
CA LEU A 1058 -14.02 -29.60 -21.60
C LEU A 1058 -15.54 -29.44 -21.46
N GLY A 1059 -16.31 -29.70 -22.53
CA GLY A 1059 -17.77 -29.65 -22.49
C GLY A 1059 -18.42 -30.61 -21.49
N ARG A 1060 -17.75 -31.72 -21.12
CA ARG A 1060 -18.22 -32.65 -20.09
C ARG A 1060 -17.89 -32.21 -18.66
N ASN A 1061 -16.87 -31.37 -18.49
CA ASN A 1061 -16.42 -30.88 -17.18
C ASN A 1061 -17.27 -29.68 -16.71
N PHE A 1062 -17.82 -28.88 -17.62
CA PHE A 1062 -18.86 -27.90 -17.34
C PHE A 1062 -20.20 -28.60 -17.04
N LYS A 1063 -20.54 -28.86 -15.77
CA LYS A 1063 -21.77 -29.58 -15.39
C LYS A 1063 -22.80 -28.62 -14.82
N MET A 1064 -24.00 -28.67 -15.38
CA MET A 1064 -25.14 -27.96 -14.82
C MET A 1064 -25.65 -28.72 -13.59
N ASP A 1065 -25.16 -28.39 -12.40
CA ASP A 1065 -25.52 -29.09 -11.16
C ASP A 1065 -26.96 -28.73 -10.72
N ARG A 1066 -27.94 -29.45 -11.27
CA ARG A 1066 -29.39 -29.22 -11.07
C ARG A 1066 -29.88 -29.48 -9.63
N VAL A 1067 -29.08 -30.16 -8.80
CA VAL A 1067 -29.53 -30.78 -7.55
C VAL A 1067 -29.68 -29.77 -6.39
N ARG A 1068 -28.95 -28.65 -6.37
CA ARG A 1068 -29.03 -27.65 -5.28
C ARG A 1068 -30.12 -26.57 -5.45
N ARG A 1069 -30.75 -26.44 -6.64
CA ARG A 1069 -31.79 -25.41 -6.88
C ARG A 1069 -33.15 -25.70 -6.26
N GLY A 1070 -33.52 -26.97 -6.06
CA GLY A 1070 -34.79 -27.33 -5.43
C GLY A 1070 -34.90 -26.81 -3.99
N ALA A 1071 -33.78 -26.83 -3.26
CA ALA A 1071 -33.72 -26.34 -1.89
C ALA A 1071 -33.67 -24.80 -1.79
N ALA A 1072 -32.96 -24.13 -2.71
CA ALA A 1072 -32.86 -22.67 -2.71
C ALA A 1072 -34.18 -21.97 -3.13
N ALA A 1073 -34.91 -22.54 -4.09
CA ALA A 1073 -36.20 -21.98 -4.54
C ALA A 1073 -37.33 -22.16 -3.50
N GLU A 1074 -37.31 -23.24 -2.70
CA GLU A 1074 -38.23 -23.41 -1.57
C GLU A 1074 -37.89 -22.50 -0.38
N GLN A 1075 -36.61 -22.17 -0.20
CA GLN A 1075 -36.13 -21.29 0.88
C GLN A 1075 -36.42 -19.81 0.58
N ASP A 1076 -36.16 -19.32 -0.65
CA ASP A 1076 -36.49 -17.95 -1.06
C ASP A 1076 -38.02 -17.69 -1.03
N SER A 1077 -38.84 -18.71 -1.32
CA SER A 1077 -40.31 -18.62 -1.18
C SER A 1077 -40.75 -18.55 0.28
N ARG A 1078 -40.05 -19.21 1.21
CA ARG A 1078 -40.33 -19.16 2.66
C ARG A 1078 -39.84 -17.87 3.29
N ASP A 1079 -38.69 -17.35 2.86
CA ASP A 1079 -38.16 -16.08 3.36
C ASP A 1079 -38.97 -14.88 2.85
N ALA A 1080 -39.51 -14.94 1.63
CA ALA A 1080 -40.48 -13.95 1.14
C ALA A 1080 -41.81 -13.99 1.93
N GLN A 1081 -42.27 -15.17 2.36
CA GLN A 1081 -43.45 -15.33 3.22
C GLN A 1081 -43.20 -14.82 4.65
N ASN A 1082 -42.03 -15.09 5.24
CA ASN A 1082 -41.67 -14.63 6.59
C ASN A 1082 -41.44 -13.11 6.66
N VAL A 1083 -40.90 -12.50 5.61
CA VAL A 1083 -40.76 -11.03 5.52
C VAL A 1083 -42.13 -10.35 5.34
N LEU A 1084 -43.05 -10.97 4.61
CA LEU A 1084 -44.43 -10.48 4.51
C LEU A 1084 -45.15 -10.63 5.86
N GLU A 1085 -45.09 -11.77 6.54
CA GLU A 1085 -45.75 -11.97 7.85
C GLU A 1085 -45.18 -11.06 8.95
N GLY A 1086 -43.86 -10.84 9.01
CA GLY A 1086 -43.24 -9.88 9.93
C GLY A 1086 -43.56 -8.41 9.63
N SER A 1087 -43.94 -8.09 8.39
CA SER A 1087 -44.38 -6.74 8.00
C SER A 1087 -45.85 -6.48 8.34
N TRP A 1088 -46.70 -7.52 8.41
CA TRP A 1088 -48.11 -7.39 8.77
C TRP A 1088 -48.33 -7.20 10.28
N GLU A 1089 -47.47 -7.76 11.14
CA GLU A 1089 -47.57 -7.57 12.60
C GLU A 1089 -47.13 -6.16 13.07
N CYS A 1090 -46.26 -5.47 12.33
CA CYS A 1090 -45.83 -4.10 12.64
C CYS A 1090 -46.83 -2.99 12.24
N LEU A 1091 -47.89 -3.32 11.49
CA LEU A 1091 -48.82 -2.33 10.91
C LEU A 1091 -50.21 -2.28 11.60
N GLN A 1092 -50.42 -2.99 12.72
CA GLN A 1092 -51.68 -2.99 13.48
C GLN A 1092 -51.64 -2.24 14.83
N ALA A 1093 -50.70 -1.32 15.05
CA ALA A 1093 -50.80 -0.37 16.16
C ALA A 1093 -51.38 0.98 15.68
N GLU A 1094 -52.57 1.32 16.18
CA GLU A 1094 -53.44 2.45 15.82
C GLU A 1094 -52.83 3.88 15.95
N PRO A 1095 -53.47 4.90 15.34
CA PRO A 1095 -52.90 6.23 15.13
C PRO A 1095 -53.24 7.24 16.23
N PHE A 1096 -52.33 8.18 16.52
CA PHE A 1096 -52.61 9.33 17.41
C PHE A 1096 -52.62 10.68 16.65
N VAL A 1097 -53.75 11.38 16.80
CA VAL A 1097 -54.05 12.76 16.35
C VAL A 1097 -53.54 13.78 17.40
N PRO A 1098 -53.17 15.03 17.03
CA PRO A 1098 -52.43 15.94 17.92
C PRO A 1098 -53.33 16.88 18.73
N LYS A 1099 -52.94 17.24 19.97
CA LYS A 1099 -53.43 18.43 20.70
C LYS A 1099 -52.53 18.83 21.89
N ALA A 1100 -52.65 20.10 22.25
CA ALA A 1100 -51.69 20.99 22.91
C ALA A 1100 -51.53 20.87 24.46
N SER A 1101 -50.40 21.44 24.92
CA SER A 1101 -50.14 22.20 26.18
C SER A 1101 -50.15 21.48 27.55
N THR A 1102 -49.00 21.43 28.25
CA THR A 1102 -48.63 22.20 29.47
C THR A 1102 -47.49 21.54 30.29
N LEU A 1103 -46.50 22.36 30.67
CA LEU A 1103 -45.62 22.35 31.87
C LEU A 1103 -45.31 21.02 32.61
N SER A 1104 -44.03 20.61 32.63
CA SER A 1104 -43.14 20.67 33.82
C SER A 1104 -41.87 19.81 33.67
N ASN A 1105 -40.81 20.27 34.33
CA ASN A 1105 -39.37 20.00 34.19
C ASN A 1105 -38.92 18.72 34.97
N PRO A 1106 -37.61 18.39 35.14
CA PRO A 1106 -36.69 17.69 34.24
C PRO A 1106 -36.08 16.40 34.84
N GLN A 1107 -35.53 15.48 34.02
CA GLN A 1107 -34.39 14.63 34.42
C GLN A 1107 -33.78 13.89 33.19
N PRO A 1108 -32.44 13.85 33.03
CA PRO A 1108 -31.80 13.24 31.87
C PRO A 1108 -31.54 11.75 32.12
N ARG A 1109 -32.13 10.88 31.29
CA ARG A 1109 -31.67 9.48 31.17
C ARG A 1109 -30.84 9.33 29.90
N ILE A 1110 -29.55 9.33 30.13
CA ILE A 1110 -28.51 8.72 29.29
C ILE A 1110 -28.93 7.28 29.01
N SER A 1111 -29.06 6.90 27.74
CA SER A 1111 -29.17 5.50 27.34
C SER A 1111 -28.09 5.17 26.33
N HIS A 1112 -27.32 4.15 26.68
CA HIS A 1112 -26.22 3.56 25.95
C HIS A 1112 -26.63 3.12 24.53
N CYS A 1113 -25.92 3.60 23.52
CA CYS A 1113 -25.71 2.81 22.31
C CYS A 1113 -24.78 1.65 22.67
N ARG A 1114 -25.37 0.50 22.98
CA ARG A 1114 -24.66 -0.78 22.93
C ARG A 1114 -24.61 -1.24 21.49
N GLU A 1115 -23.39 -1.48 21.02
CA GLU A 1115 -23.08 -2.28 19.85
C GLU A 1115 -23.82 -3.62 19.95
N GLN A 1116 -24.79 -3.85 19.07
CA GLN A 1116 -25.25 -5.18 18.72
C GLN A 1116 -24.56 -5.57 17.42
N SER A 1117 -23.45 -6.30 17.57
CA SER A 1117 -22.87 -7.13 16.54
C SER A 1117 -23.90 -8.20 16.16
N CYS A 1118 -24.57 -8.04 15.03
CA CYS A 1118 -25.42 -9.07 14.46
C CYS A 1118 -24.56 -10.23 13.96
N HIS A 1119 -24.63 -11.35 14.67
CA HIS A 1119 -24.30 -12.66 14.13
C HIS A 1119 -25.24 -12.99 12.97
N LEU A 1120 -24.69 -13.06 11.75
CA LEU A 1120 -25.41 -13.39 10.52
C LEU A 1120 -24.58 -14.42 9.73
N ILE A 1121 -24.50 -15.66 10.22
CA ILE A 1121 -23.90 -16.81 9.51
C ILE A 1121 -24.72 -18.04 9.92
N PRO A 1122 -25.62 -18.54 9.05
CA PRO A 1122 -25.23 -19.64 8.15
C PRO A 1122 -25.74 -19.53 6.68
N GLN A 1123 -26.41 -18.46 6.26
CA GLN A 1123 -27.02 -18.38 4.92
C GLN A 1123 -26.07 -17.94 3.79
N VAL A 1124 -24.87 -17.43 4.10
CA VAL A 1124 -23.88 -16.97 3.10
C VAL A 1124 -23.01 -18.12 2.54
N GLN A 1125 -22.89 -19.24 3.27
CA GLN A 1125 -22.03 -20.36 2.87
C GLN A 1125 -22.56 -21.16 1.68
N ASP A 1126 -23.89 -21.33 1.55
CA ASP A 1126 -24.45 -22.14 0.46
C ASP A 1126 -24.49 -21.39 -0.89
N ALA A 1127 -24.66 -20.06 -0.88
CA ALA A 1127 -24.57 -19.22 -2.09
C ALA A 1127 -23.11 -19.03 -2.55
N LEU A 1128 -22.16 -18.98 -1.62
CA LEU A 1128 -20.72 -19.04 -1.91
C LEU A 1128 -20.35 -20.39 -2.52
N GLY A 1129 -20.83 -21.51 -1.96
CA GLY A 1129 -20.51 -22.85 -2.46
C GLY A 1129 -20.99 -23.13 -3.89
N VAL A 1130 -22.09 -22.55 -4.36
CA VAL A 1130 -22.53 -22.68 -5.77
C VAL A 1130 -21.70 -21.81 -6.71
N ARG A 1131 -21.24 -20.64 -6.24
CA ARG A 1131 -20.32 -19.76 -6.98
C ARG A 1131 -18.92 -20.36 -7.08
N GLU A 1132 -18.41 -20.91 -5.99
CA GLU A 1132 -17.13 -21.62 -5.93
C GLU A 1132 -17.13 -22.82 -6.88
N CYS A 1133 -18.19 -23.65 -6.90
CA CYS A 1133 -18.26 -24.78 -7.83
C CYS A 1133 -18.30 -24.36 -9.31
N PHE A 1134 -19.01 -23.28 -9.69
CA PHE A 1134 -18.99 -22.80 -11.07
C PHE A 1134 -17.63 -22.19 -11.45
N LEU A 1135 -17.01 -21.44 -10.52
CA LEU A 1135 -15.66 -20.92 -10.69
C LEU A 1135 -14.67 -22.07 -10.85
N GLU A 1136 -14.72 -23.08 -10.00
CA GLU A 1136 -13.94 -24.31 -10.13
C GLU A 1136 -14.19 -24.99 -11.47
N GLU A 1137 -15.43 -25.13 -11.95
CA GLU A 1137 -15.73 -25.73 -13.25
C GLU A 1137 -15.22 -24.92 -14.44
N VAL A 1138 -15.33 -23.59 -14.38
CA VAL A 1138 -14.76 -22.67 -15.38
C VAL A 1138 -13.23 -22.76 -15.37
N PHE A 1139 -12.60 -22.82 -14.21
CA PHE A 1139 -11.15 -22.92 -14.08
C PHE A 1139 -10.61 -24.31 -14.43
N ILE A 1140 -11.34 -25.38 -14.12
CA ILE A 1140 -11.05 -26.77 -14.54
C ILE A 1140 -11.27 -26.96 -16.05
N GLY A 1141 -12.18 -26.20 -16.64
CA GLY A 1141 -12.47 -26.24 -18.07
C GLY A 1141 -11.55 -25.35 -18.93
N ILE A 1142 -10.87 -24.38 -18.34
CA ILE A 1142 -9.97 -23.44 -19.04
C ILE A 1142 -8.49 -23.82 -18.86
N GLY A 1143 -8.11 -24.40 -17.72
CA GLY A 1143 -6.76 -24.95 -17.47
C GLY A 1143 -6.59 -26.36 -18.01
#